data_AF-A0A1J4T3V8-F1
#
_entry.id   AF-A0A1J4T3V8-F1
#
_cell.length_a   1.000
_cell.length_b   1.000
_cell.length_c   1.000
_cell.angle_alpha   90.00
_cell.angle_beta   90.00
_cell.angle_gamma   90.00
#
_symmetry.space_group_name_H-M   'P 1'
#
loop_
_entity.id
_entity.type
_entity.pdbx_description
1 polymer ?
#
loop_
_entity_poly.entity_id
_entity_poly.type
_entity_poly.pdbx_seq_one_letter_code
_entity_poly.pdbx_strand_id
1 'polypeptide(L)'
;MKNITALFPALLLVSTMAYCAQPEISDHLIKARISPAEGRITASDRVSFPSPRTEFVFTLHSGLAPSAAGALIEELPPETAGERYGINSSSASGIYSVYRLSAKKPVRSFTLNYGGIISHPPGEQAQEYSRSFSETPGTISAEGCYLSGASGWYPRFEGSLVTFRLETDLPSPYTAAAGGDRSGVKSLSGRNLSVWGTEKPQDEITMTCGRYSEYSRKDGPLTYYAFLRTPDEALAAKYLEATGRYMKLYSGLLGSYPYGKFALIENFWDTGYGMPSFTLLGPKVIRLPFIINSSYPHEILHNWWGNGVFVDYEKGNWCEGLTAYLADYLIAENRGKGRDYRRTTLQKYSDYVSAGKDFPLTEFRSRHSSASEAVGYGKALMTYHMLRRMLGDETFKKGLRSFYGENSFKYASFEDLRRGFEKLTGKGRLKPFFGQWTQRAGAPALEVKNASVKRGGPEGYTLEFTLAQTQAGPAYSLEVPAAIYLAGSAAPRMKKLPMTLKEETFHYSVPLRPVRLEIDPEFDIFRILSPAETPPTLSRVLGAAKPAIILPGAGAKDQWRELAAAWTKDKENLPDVSDDTAVAGDPAGAYWIFGAENRLAGDFEKSLEVYGARFTPETVTIENRRFPRAGHTFVFAAFNPSDPAFSGALAVSGTPDKLQLLARKLPHYGKYSWLVFDKEMNSLASGIWTVSRSPLALDLAGSGPPARTYPGREPLARLPSVFSETRMLGDIRKLSAFAGGRGPGSAGLRKAAASIKAAFESAGLSPLPGKSFPAGNPRAGADNVIYAAQGRKKPDEYLVLSAHYDHLAAAGSSLFPGADDNASGVSLLLELARHYGRNPAARSIIFAAFDGEEQGRVGSKAFLAAVPAEVRERINAAINFDTVGRLGTGKILILGSASSDKWAHIFRGAGFVTGTEYELVKEDLDSSDQASFIEAGIPAVQFFSGPNADYHKPSDTPDKIDGRGLVKQGEFAAEITDYLADESDFLTRPSGLPAAPPAGGPTPPRKASTGLVPDFSFQGRGVRALEISPGSPLEAAGLKAGDVILKLDGNLTEDLRAYSAELKKFSPGQKISVTYLSDGAEKTADLELAAR
;
A
#
# COMPACT_ATOMS: atom_id res chain seq x y z
N MET A 1 29.35 66.03 -44.31
CA MET A 1 30.37 66.97 -43.77
C MET A 1 30.09 67.22 -42.29
N LYS A 2 31.14 67.15 -41.47
CA LYS A 2 31.27 67.52 -40.04
C LYS A 2 30.95 66.45 -38.96
N ASN A 3 32.02 65.71 -38.63
CA ASN A 3 32.61 65.41 -37.32
C ASN A 3 31.81 65.74 -36.05
N ILE A 4 31.85 64.82 -35.07
CA ILE A 4 32.37 65.08 -33.72
C ILE A 4 32.88 63.77 -33.08
N THR A 5 33.99 63.93 -32.38
CA THR A 5 34.95 62.98 -31.82
C THR A 5 34.51 62.45 -30.45
N ALA A 6 35.04 61.29 -30.08
CA ALA A 6 34.81 60.53 -28.85
C ALA A 6 35.35 61.20 -27.56
N LEU A 7 34.69 60.91 -26.44
CA LEU A 7 35.28 60.87 -25.10
C LEU A 7 34.48 59.93 -24.17
N PHE A 8 35.16 58.94 -23.61
CA PHE A 8 34.73 58.09 -22.49
C PHE A 8 34.94 58.83 -21.16
N PRO A 9 34.19 58.50 -20.09
CA PRO A 9 34.82 57.71 -19.03
C PRO A 9 33.93 56.61 -18.43
N ALA A 10 34.62 55.69 -17.76
CA ALA A 10 34.19 54.42 -17.21
C ALA A 10 33.14 54.48 -16.08
N LEU A 11 32.18 53.56 -16.10
CA LEU A 11 31.56 53.01 -14.90
C LEU A 11 31.97 51.53 -14.78
N LEU A 12 32.69 51.22 -13.71
CA LEU A 12 33.03 49.86 -13.28
C LEU A 12 31.75 49.10 -12.90
N LEU A 13 31.23 48.30 -13.84
CA LEU A 13 30.42 47.14 -13.50
C LEU A 13 31.39 46.02 -13.11
N VAL A 14 31.58 45.82 -11.81
CA VAL A 14 32.17 44.59 -11.29
C VAL A 14 31.16 43.46 -11.56
N SER A 15 31.32 42.81 -12.71
CA SER A 15 30.73 41.50 -12.98
C SER A 15 31.37 40.48 -12.05
N THR A 16 30.72 40.14 -10.94
CA THR A 16 31.06 38.91 -10.24
C THR A 16 30.61 37.74 -11.11
N MET A 17 31.58 37.10 -11.77
CA MET A 17 31.39 35.75 -12.28
C MET A 17 30.97 34.87 -11.11
N ALA A 18 29.71 34.44 -11.09
CA ALA A 18 29.21 33.41 -10.20
C ALA A 18 29.82 32.06 -10.62
N TYR A 19 31.07 31.84 -10.21
CA TYR A 19 31.59 30.51 -10.03
C TYR A 19 30.69 29.85 -8.96
N CYS A 20 30.24 28.62 -9.21
CA CYS A 20 29.40 27.85 -8.30
C CYS A 20 30.20 27.52 -7.03
N ALA A 21 30.31 28.49 -6.12
CA ALA A 21 30.91 28.31 -4.81
C ALA A 21 29.93 27.49 -3.96
N GLN A 22 30.44 26.50 -3.22
CA GLN A 22 29.61 25.82 -2.24
C GLN A 22 29.02 26.84 -1.26
N PRO A 23 27.76 26.66 -0.82
CA PRO A 23 27.18 27.54 0.19
C PRO A 23 28.08 27.59 1.42
N GLU A 24 28.26 28.79 1.96
CA GLU A 24 29.03 28.95 3.20
C GLU A 24 28.32 28.20 4.34
N ILE A 25 29.07 27.76 5.35
CA ILE A 25 28.48 27.08 6.52
C ILE A 25 28.55 28.04 7.71
N SER A 26 27.40 28.32 8.33
CA SER A 26 27.33 28.98 9.63
C SER A 26 27.16 27.94 10.74
N ASP A 27 28.09 27.94 11.70
CA ASP A 27 28.02 27.06 12.86
C ASP A 27 27.33 27.76 14.03
N HIS A 28 26.30 27.13 14.60
CA HIS A 28 25.47 27.69 15.66
C HIS A 28 25.61 26.90 16.97
N LEU A 29 25.97 27.58 18.05
CA LEU A 29 25.88 27.04 19.41
C LEU A 29 24.77 27.77 20.18
N ILE A 30 23.58 27.18 20.17
CA ILE A 30 22.34 27.80 20.66
C ILE A 30 22.02 27.27 22.05
N LYS A 31 21.76 28.19 22.98
CA LYS A 31 21.11 27.92 24.26
C LYS A 31 19.76 28.63 24.27
N ALA A 32 18.68 27.87 24.16
CA ALA A 32 17.31 28.39 24.07
C ALA A 32 16.50 28.02 25.32
N ARG A 33 15.97 29.03 26.01
CA ARG A 33 14.95 28.88 27.05
C ARG A 33 13.58 29.20 26.47
N ILE A 34 12.65 28.29 26.63
CA ILE A 34 11.31 28.37 26.04
C ILE A 34 10.26 28.33 27.16
N SER A 35 9.31 29.26 27.11
CA SER A 35 8.16 29.34 28.01
C SER A 35 6.87 29.09 27.22
N PRO A 36 6.41 27.83 27.09
CA PRO A 36 5.20 27.49 26.31
C PRO A 36 3.97 28.28 26.75
N ALA A 37 3.73 28.41 28.06
CA ALA A 37 2.59 29.14 28.60
C ALA A 37 2.58 30.64 28.27
N GLU A 38 3.75 31.24 28.02
CA GLU A 38 3.89 32.66 27.69
C GLU A 38 4.05 32.91 26.19
N GLY A 39 4.18 31.85 25.37
CA GLY A 39 4.51 31.98 23.95
C GLY A 39 5.90 32.57 23.68
N ARG A 40 6.81 32.50 24.67
CA ARG A 40 8.10 33.21 24.64
C ARG A 40 9.30 32.28 24.43
N ILE A 41 10.32 32.83 23.78
CA ILE A 41 11.66 32.26 23.68
C ILE A 41 12.71 33.32 24.02
N THR A 42 13.78 32.89 24.68
CA THR A 42 15.03 33.65 24.83
C THR A 42 16.19 32.76 24.48
N ALA A 43 17.10 33.22 23.63
CA ALA A 43 18.23 32.43 23.21
C ALA A 43 19.54 33.23 23.17
N SER A 44 20.63 32.53 23.47
CA SER A 44 22.00 32.96 23.23
C SER A 44 22.59 32.04 22.17
N ASP A 45 23.02 32.61 21.06
CA ASP A 45 23.57 31.90 19.91
C ASP A 45 24.99 32.39 19.62
N ARG A 46 25.98 31.51 19.74
CA ARG A 46 27.32 31.78 19.23
C ARG A 46 27.39 31.29 17.79
N VAL A 47 27.42 32.24 16.86
CA VAL A 47 27.53 31.98 15.42
C VAL A 47 28.99 32.07 15.00
N SER A 48 29.47 31.10 14.23
CA SER A 48 30.83 31.06 13.68
C SER A 48 30.84 30.81 12.17
N PHE A 49 31.80 31.41 11.48
CA PHE A 49 31.99 31.28 10.03
C PHE A 49 33.44 30.89 9.68
N PRO A 50 33.67 30.23 8.54
CA PRO A 50 35.02 29.82 8.12
C PRO A 50 35.97 31.00 7.94
N SER A 51 35.46 32.11 7.39
CA SER A 51 36.24 33.28 7.02
C SER A 51 35.89 34.49 7.90
N PRO A 52 36.90 35.27 8.35
CA PRO A 52 36.64 36.47 9.14
C PRO A 52 36.07 37.59 8.27
N ARG A 53 35.10 38.34 8.80
CA ARG A 53 34.50 39.50 8.12
C ARG A 53 34.01 40.54 9.13
N THR A 54 33.78 41.76 8.66
CA THR A 54 33.34 42.89 9.48
C THR A 54 31.82 43.06 9.47
N GLU A 55 31.13 42.53 8.47
CA GLU A 55 29.68 42.68 8.32
C GLU A 55 29.01 41.33 8.10
N PHE A 56 27.82 41.18 8.70
CA PHE A 56 26.99 40.00 8.57
C PHE A 56 25.53 40.43 8.41
N VAL A 57 24.87 39.97 7.35
CA VAL A 57 23.44 40.20 7.13
C VAL A 57 22.69 38.94 7.49
N PHE A 58 21.72 39.06 8.38
CA PHE A 58 20.88 37.94 8.81
C PHE A 58 19.44 38.37 8.94
N THR A 59 18.59 37.36 9.08
CA THR A 59 17.16 37.51 9.26
C THR A 59 16.73 36.83 10.53
N LEU A 60 15.74 37.43 11.19
CA LEU A 60 15.16 36.93 12.42
C LEU A 60 13.67 37.26 12.40
N HIS A 61 12.88 36.50 13.15
CA HIS A 61 11.47 36.81 13.36
C HIS A 61 11.33 38.22 13.94
N SER A 62 10.41 39.02 13.38
CA SER A 62 10.15 40.42 13.78
C SER A 62 9.77 40.58 15.26
N GLY A 63 9.20 39.53 15.86
CA GLY A 63 8.91 39.45 17.30
C GLY A 63 10.12 39.16 18.20
N LEU A 64 11.33 39.01 17.66
CA LEU A 64 12.56 38.74 18.41
C LEU A 64 13.55 39.89 18.27
N ALA A 65 13.96 40.50 19.38
CA ALA A 65 14.91 41.61 19.36
C ALA A 65 16.36 41.11 19.53
N PRO A 66 17.25 41.25 18.53
CA PRO A 66 18.64 40.82 18.63
C PRO A 66 19.55 41.86 19.29
N SER A 67 20.57 41.39 20.00
CA SER A 67 21.65 42.19 20.58
C SER A 67 22.97 41.43 20.54
N ALA A 68 24.09 42.14 20.34
CA ALA A 68 25.43 41.56 20.33
C ALA A 68 26.40 42.43 21.14
N ALA A 69 27.18 41.81 22.03
CA ALA A 69 28.20 42.54 22.77
C ALA A 69 29.36 42.94 21.83
N GLY A 70 29.68 44.22 21.76
CA GLY A 70 30.83 44.73 21.00
C GLY A 70 30.63 44.87 19.48
N ALA A 71 29.40 44.71 18.97
CA ALA A 71 29.03 44.95 17.58
C ALA A 71 27.79 45.87 17.51
N LEU A 72 27.66 46.62 16.41
CA LEU A 72 26.46 47.40 16.12
C LEU A 72 25.47 46.51 15.34
N ILE A 73 24.18 46.56 15.70
CA ILE A 73 23.11 45.92 14.93
C ILE A 73 22.19 47.03 14.40
N GLU A 74 21.95 47.00 13.09
CA GLU A 74 21.05 47.89 12.37
C GLU A 74 19.97 47.06 11.68
N GLU A 75 18.70 47.47 11.79
CA GLU A 75 17.61 46.87 11.01
C GLU A 75 17.57 47.48 9.60
N LEU A 76 17.55 46.62 8.58
CA LEU A 76 17.56 47.00 7.17
C LEU A 76 16.12 47.02 6.59
N PRO A 77 15.88 47.72 5.47
CA PRO A 77 14.58 47.71 4.79
C PRO A 77 14.12 46.29 4.41
N PRO A 78 12.81 45.98 4.47
CA PRO A 78 12.25 44.66 4.19
C PRO A 78 12.60 44.10 2.80
N GLU A 79 12.81 45.00 1.83
CA GLU A 79 13.14 44.72 0.42
C GLU A 79 14.49 43.99 0.26
N THR A 80 15.28 43.92 1.32
CA THR A 80 16.57 43.22 1.38
C THR A 80 16.42 41.72 1.67
N ALA A 81 15.21 41.23 1.97
CA ALA A 81 14.96 39.81 2.20
C ALA A 81 14.74 39.05 0.87
N GLY A 82 15.66 38.13 0.53
CA GLY A 82 15.47 37.21 -0.59
C GLY A 82 14.26 36.27 -0.45
N GLU A 83 13.77 35.76 -1.58
CA GLU A 83 12.69 34.76 -1.62
C GLU A 83 13.07 33.48 -0.87
N ARG A 84 12.09 32.85 -0.21
CA ARG A 84 12.33 31.65 0.62
C ARG A 84 11.51 30.45 0.17
N TYR A 85 12.19 29.31 0.17
CA TYR A 85 11.63 28.02 -0.16
C TYR A 85 11.89 27.04 1.01
N GLY A 86 10.93 26.15 1.29
CA GLY A 86 10.99 25.21 2.41
C GLY A 86 9.61 24.94 3.03
N ILE A 87 9.55 24.09 4.06
CA ILE A 87 8.29 23.72 4.73
C ILE A 87 7.64 24.99 5.32
N ASN A 88 6.35 25.19 5.02
CA ASN A 88 5.51 26.31 5.48
C ASN A 88 5.98 27.71 5.03
N SER A 89 6.85 27.83 4.01
CA SER A 89 7.31 29.15 3.52
C SER A 89 6.19 30.01 2.93
N SER A 90 5.15 29.39 2.37
CA SER A 90 3.90 30.02 1.90
C SER A 90 3.18 30.84 2.98
N SER A 91 3.28 30.39 4.24
CA SER A 91 2.63 31.02 5.40
C SER A 91 3.50 32.06 6.12
N ALA A 92 4.74 32.25 5.67
CA ALA A 92 5.75 33.06 6.37
C ALA A 92 5.92 34.49 5.80
N SER A 93 4.98 34.98 4.99
CA SER A 93 5.07 36.33 4.44
C SER A 93 4.94 37.40 5.53
N GLY A 94 5.85 38.38 5.56
CA GLY A 94 5.76 39.54 6.44
C GLY A 94 6.14 39.33 7.91
N ILE A 95 6.69 38.18 8.30
CA ILE A 95 7.03 37.89 9.72
C ILE A 95 8.50 38.13 10.09
N TYR A 96 9.36 38.51 9.13
CA TYR A 96 10.80 38.64 9.31
C TYR A 96 11.26 40.11 9.34
N SER A 97 12.29 40.37 10.14
CA SER A 97 13.13 41.56 10.05
C SER A 97 14.52 41.17 9.54
N VAL A 98 15.15 42.06 8.76
CA VAL A 98 16.51 41.90 8.24
C VAL A 98 17.45 42.77 9.07
N TYR A 99 18.57 42.22 9.52
CA TYR A 99 19.54 42.91 10.35
C TYR A 99 20.93 42.85 9.73
N ARG A 100 21.67 43.95 9.83
CA ARG A 100 23.12 44.01 9.61
C ARG A 100 23.83 44.09 10.96
N LEU A 101 24.76 43.17 11.19
CA LEU A 101 25.72 43.25 12.29
C LEU A 101 27.06 43.76 11.76
N SER A 102 27.56 44.85 12.33
CA SER A 102 28.86 45.45 11.98
C SER A 102 29.83 45.36 13.17
N ALA A 103 30.92 44.64 12.97
CA ALA A 103 32.01 44.46 13.94
C ALA A 103 33.17 45.44 13.66
N LYS A 104 33.81 45.95 14.72
CA LYS A 104 34.92 46.93 14.61
C LYS A 104 36.18 46.39 13.91
N LYS A 105 36.37 45.06 13.89
CA LYS A 105 37.48 44.35 13.25
C LYS A 105 36.92 43.07 12.62
N PRO A 106 37.59 42.48 11.62
CA PRO A 106 37.18 41.19 11.07
C PRO A 106 37.11 40.13 12.17
N VAL A 107 35.95 39.50 12.34
CA VAL A 107 35.71 38.43 13.31
C VAL A 107 35.24 37.17 12.62
N ARG A 108 35.59 36.00 13.16
CA ARG A 108 35.04 34.70 12.71
C ARG A 108 33.80 34.29 13.46
N SER A 109 33.59 34.82 14.66
CA SER A 109 32.47 34.45 15.51
C SER A 109 32.00 35.60 16.38
N PHE A 110 30.72 35.63 16.69
CA PHE A 110 30.10 36.56 17.62
C PHE A 110 28.95 35.86 18.37
N THR A 111 28.44 36.48 19.42
CA THR A 111 27.29 35.96 20.18
C THR A 111 26.12 36.92 20.06
N LEU A 112 24.99 36.39 19.56
CA LEU A 112 23.71 37.07 19.52
C LEU A 112 22.86 36.61 20.71
N ASN A 113 22.28 37.57 21.42
CA ASN A 113 21.21 37.34 22.38
C ASN A 113 19.92 37.89 21.79
N TYR A 114 18.87 37.08 21.75
CA TYR A 114 17.58 37.48 21.22
C TYR A 114 16.44 36.83 22.00
N GLY A 115 15.28 37.46 21.98
CA GLY A 115 14.10 36.89 22.62
C GLY A 115 12.85 37.72 22.39
N GLY A 116 11.71 37.09 22.65
CA GLY A 116 10.40 37.68 22.40
C GLY A 116 9.33 36.60 22.20
N ILE A 117 8.31 36.91 21.39
CA ILE A 117 7.13 36.08 21.19
C ILE A 117 7.13 35.54 19.75
N ILE A 118 6.81 34.26 19.60
CA ILE A 118 6.49 33.63 18.33
C ILE A 118 5.12 32.96 18.50
N SER A 119 4.09 33.52 17.87
CA SER A 119 2.73 33.02 18.01
C SER A 119 1.96 33.19 16.70
N HIS A 120 2.07 32.18 15.83
CA HIS A 120 1.27 32.07 14.61
C HIS A 120 0.44 30.79 14.70
N PRO A 121 -0.81 30.84 15.21
CA PRO A 121 -1.63 29.64 15.34
C PRO A 121 -1.87 29.00 13.96
N PRO A 122 -2.07 27.66 13.89
CA PRO A 122 -2.38 27.00 12.64
C PRO A 122 -3.62 27.59 11.97
N GLY A 123 -3.52 27.95 10.69
CA GLY A 123 -4.62 28.53 9.90
C GLY A 123 -5.08 27.61 8.77
N GLU A 124 -6.33 27.78 8.29
CA GLU A 124 -6.84 27.09 7.09
C GLU A 124 -6.27 27.73 5.81
N GLN A 125 -5.87 26.89 4.85
CA GLN A 125 -5.59 27.36 3.48
C GLN A 125 -6.89 27.63 2.71
N ALA A 126 -6.82 28.55 1.73
CA ALA A 126 -7.91 28.81 0.81
C ALA A 126 -8.26 27.56 -0.04
N GLN A 127 -9.43 26.97 0.28
CA GLN A 127 -10.38 26.11 -0.45
C GLN A 127 -10.00 25.15 -1.61
N GLU A 128 -8.76 25.01 -2.10
CA GLU A 128 -8.41 24.01 -3.14
C GLU A 128 -7.66 22.77 -2.61
N TYR A 129 -7.47 22.63 -1.30
CA TYR A 129 -6.82 21.46 -0.70
C TYR A 129 -7.84 20.35 -0.38
N SER A 130 -7.87 19.31 -1.19
CA SER A 130 -8.70 18.11 -0.97
C SER A 130 -8.33 17.30 0.30
N ARG A 131 -7.32 17.73 1.06
CA ARG A 131 -6.92 17.21 2.39
C ARG A 131 -6.37 18.34 3.28
N SER A 132 -7.12 19.43 3.44
CA SER A 132 -6.68 20.66 4.14
C SER A 132 -6.10 20.35 5.54
N PHE A 133 -4.78 20.36 5.67
CA PHE A 133 -4.09 20.44 6.96
C PHE A 133 -3.81 21.90 7.24
N SER A 134 -3.99 22.33 8.49
CA SER A 134 -3.63 23.68 8.89
C SER A 134 -2.10 23.84 8.87
N GLU A 135 -1.61 24.95 8.33
CA GLU A 135 -0.19 25.29 8.30
C GLU A 135 0.11 26.41 9.31
N THR A 136 1.36 26.47 9.77
CA THR A 136 1.87 27.57 10.59
C THR A 136 3.34 27.84 10.24
N PRO A 137 3.76 29.10 10.13
CA PRO A 137 5.18 29.42 9.97
C PRO A 137 5.97 29.12 11.25
N GLY A 138 5.31 29.04 12.42
CA GLY A 138 5.91 28.70 13.71
C GLY A 138 5.11 29.24 14.89
N THR A 139 5.04 28.48 15.98
CA THR A 139 4.26 28.91 17.16
C THR A 139 4.82 28.34 18.46
N ILE A 140 4.70 29.10 19.53
CA ILE A 140 4.94 28.68 20.92
C ILE A 140 3.65 28.94 21.69
N SER A 141 3.10 27.91 22.32
CA SER A 141 1.84 27.99 23.06
C SER A 141 1.81 26.99 24.22
N ALA A 142 0.77 27.06 25.06
CA ALA A 142 0.55 26.10 26.14
C ALA A 142 0.34 24.66 25.63
N GLU A 143 -0.03 24.47 24.35
CA GLU A 143 -0.16 23.13 23.76
C GLU A 143 1.21 22.52 23.39
N GLY A 144 2.21 23.37 23.14
CA GLY A 144 3.53 22.99 22.65
C GLY A 144 4.15 24.08 21.79
N CYS A 145 5.29 23.77 21.18
CA CYS A 145 5.94 24.63 20.21
C CYS A 145 6.32 23.88 18.94
N TYR A 146 6.30 24.60 17.81
CA TYR A 146 6.81 24.17 16.53
C TYR A 146 7.61 25.32 15.93
N LEU A 147 8.89 25.09 15.68
CA LEU A 147 9.84 26.08 15.19
C LEU A 147 10.67 25.47 14.05
N SER A 148 10.48 25.97 12.83
CA SER A 148 11.29 25.65 11.64
C SER A 148 12.06 26.88 11.16
N GLY A 149 12.88 26.76 10.11
CA GLY A 149 13.52 27.93 9.49
C GLY A 149 12.53 28.96 8.96
N ALA A 150 11.28 28.58 8.67
CA ALA A 150 10.19 29.48 8.32
C ALA A 150 9.69 30.34 9.50
N SER A 151 9.95 29.93 10.74
CA SER A 151 9.53 30.70 11.92
C SER A 151 10.44 31.88 12.22
N GLY A 152 11.64 31.92 11.62
CA GLY A 152 12.66 32.93 11.94
C GLY A 152 13.15 32.87 13.39
N TRP A 153 13.02 31.72 14.07
CA TRP A 153 13.34 31.60 15.50
C TRP A 153 14.83 31.71 15.85
N TYR A 154 15.71 31.58 14.84
CA TYR A 154 17.15 31.72 14.97
C TYR A 154 17.68 32.59 13.82
N PRO A 155 18.86 33.25 13.97
CA PRO A 155 19.41 34.12 12.95
C PRO A 155 19.83 33.31 11.71
N ARG A 156 19.23 33.60 10.56
CA ARG A 156 19.57 32.95 9.27
C ARG A 156 20.34 33.89 8.36
N PHE A 157 21.47 33.41 7.85
CA PHE A 157 22.35 34.13 6.93
C PHE A 157 22.11 33.65 5.50
N GLU A 158 21.92 34.59 4.58
CA GLU A 158 21.60 34.29 3.18
C GLU A 158 22.72 33.46 2.53
N GLY A 159 22.33 32.50 1.68
CA GLY A 159 23.27 31.62 0.97
C GLY A 159 24.09 30.67 1.85
N SER A 160 23.77 30.56 3.16
CA SER A 160 24.48 29.70 4.10
C SER A 160 23.68 28.45 4.49
N LEU A 161 24.37 27.31 4.60
CA LEU A 161 23.89 26.12 5.32
C LEU A 161 24.28 26.22 6.79
N VAL A 162 23.62 25.44 7.65
CA VAL A 162 23.83 25.50 9.10
C VAL A 162 24.37 24.18 9.66
N THR A 163 25.35 24.26 10.55
CA THR A 163 25.61 23.21 11.55
C THR A 163 25.18 23.73 12.90
N PHE A 164 24.76 22.84 13.81
CA PHE A 164 24.28 23.33 15.10
C PHE A 164 24.47 22.36 16.26
N ARG A 165 24.57 22.98 17.44
CA ARG A 165 24.35 22.37 18.74
C ARG A 165 23.32 23.21 19.49
N LEU A 166 22.19 22.62 19.81
CA LEU A 166 21.04 23.25 20.45
C LEU A 166 20.82 22.65 21.84
N GLU A 167 21.02 23.46 22.87
CA GLU A 167 20.62 23.17 24.24
C GLU A 167 19.29 23.87 24.54
N THR A 168 18.28 23.09 24.92
CA THR A 168 16.93 23.57 25.22
C THR A 168 16.69 23.56 26.72
N ASP A 169 16.01 24.56 27.24
CA ASP A 169 15.62 24.68 28.65
C ASP A 169 14.11 24.95 28.76
N LEU A 170 13.34 23.94 29.14
CA LEU A 170 11.87 23.95 29.21
C LEU A 170 11.36 23.66 30.63
N PRO A 171 10.21 24.21 31.06
CA PRO A 171 9.57 23.81 32.31
C PRO A 171 9.00 22.39 32.19
N SER A 172 9.07 21.61 33.28
CA SER A 172 8.34 20.33 33.38
C SER A 172 6.82 20.58 33.30
N PRO A 173 6.04 19.74 32.59
CA PRO A 173 6.40 18.46 31.97
C PRO A 173 6.79 18.54 30.48
N TYR A 174 7.13 19.72 29.95
CA TYR A 174 7.50 19.84 28.52
C TYR A 174 8.89 19.28 28.25
N THR A 175 9.05 18.64 27.10
CA THR A 175 10.33 18.20 26.54
C THR A 175 10.44 18.67 25.09
N ALA A 176 11.67 18.84 24.61
CA ALA A 176 11.94 19.19 23.22
C ALA A 176 12.46 17.99 22.44
N ALA A 177 12.21 18.01 21.14
CA ALA A 177 12.84 17.18 20.15
C ALA A 177 13.22 18.03 18.94
N ALA A 178 14.38 17.79 18.36
CA ALA A 178 14.91 18.56 17.24
C ALA A 178 15.58 17.66 16.20
N GLY A 179 15.97 18.27 15.09
CA GLY A 179 16.78 17.61 14.07
C GLY A 179 18.17 17.21 14.57
N GLY A 180 18.83 16.31 13.85
CA GLY A 180 20.11 15.73 14.25
C GLY A 180 20.03 14.73 15.41
N ASP A 181 21.13 14.57 16.14
CA ASP A 181 21.34 13.57 17.19
C ASP A 181 21.06 14.12 18.59
N ARG A 182 20.58 13.26 19.50
CA ARG A 182 20.46 13.60 20.92
C ARG A 182 21.76 13.25 21.65
N SER A 183 22.44 14.25 22.20
CA SER A 183 23.68 14.06 22.99
C SER A 183 23.47 14.20 24.50
N GLY A 184 22.31 14.68 24.96
CA GLY A 184 22.02 14.78 26.39
C GLY A 184 20.56 15.05 26.71
N VAL A 185 20.10 14.52 27.84
CA VAL A 185 18.82 14.83 28.46
C VAL A 185 19.00 14.85 29.98
N LYS A 186 18.47 15.87 30.66
CA LYS A 186 18.54 16.03 32.12
C LYS A 186 17.27 16.68 32.64
N SER A 187 16.70 16.14 33.72
CA SER A 187 15.64 16.80 34.48
C SER A 187 16.23 17.41 35.75
N LEU A 188 16.10 18.72 35.93
CA LEU A 188 16.68 19.49 37.02
C LEU A 188 15.61 20.40 37.63
N SER A 189 15.27 20.20 38.91
CA SER A 189 14.44 21.13 39.70
C SER A 189 13.20 21.68 38.98
N GLY A 190 12.37 20.78 38.41
CA GLY A 190 11.16 21.17 37.67
C GLY A 190 11.39 21.69 36.25
N ARG A 191 12.60 21.53 35.71
CA ARG A 191 12.99 21.89 34.33
C ARG A 191 13.52 20.66 33.60
N ASN A 192 13.30 20.63 32.28
CA ASN A 192 13.80 19.61 31.37
C ASN A 192 14.78 20.24 30.39
N LEU A 193 16.02 19.77 30.43
CA LEU A 193 17.08 20.17 29.52
C LEU A 193 17.33 19.05 28.52
N SER A 194 17.48 19.43 27.25
CA SER A 194 17.83 18.48 26.20
C SER A 194 18.82 19.11 25.23
N VAL A 195 19.65 18.26 24.62
CA VAL A 195 20.74 18.71 23.77
C VAL A 195 20.71 17.93 22.47
N TRP A 196 20.54 18.69 21.38
CA TRP A 196 20.41 18.19 20.01
C TRP A 196 21.48 18.82 19.12
N GLY A 197 21.85 18.15 18.03
CA GLY A 197 22.77 18.76 17.07
C GLY A 197 23.24 17.84 15.97
N THR A 198 23.91 18.43 14.99
CA THR A 198 24.56 17.73 13.89
C THR A 198 25.76 18.52 13.40
N GLU A 199 26.84 17.80 13.11
CA GLU A 199 28.04 18.33 12.46
C GLU A 199 27.94 18.31 10.93
N LYS A 200 26.87 17.71 10.38
CA LYS A 200 26.60 17.72 8.94
C LYS A 200 25.78 18.96 8.59
N PRO A 201 26.13 19.69 7.51
CA PRO A 201 25.37 20.87 7.09
C PRO A 201 23.88 20.54 6.85
N GLN A 202 22.99 21.37 7.37
CA GLN A 202 21.54 21.34 7.18
C GLN A 202 21.10 22.62 6.47
N ASP A 203 19.95 22.59 5.80
CA ASP A 203 19.30 23.78 5.21
C ASP A 203 18.58 24.64 6.26
N GLU A 204 18.11 24.02 7.34
CA GLU A 204 17.49 24.71 8.47
C GLU A 204 17.64 23.97 9.81
N ILE A 205 17.37 24.70 10.92
CA ILE A 205 17.25 24.12 12.27
C ILE A 205 15.77 24.01 12.64
N THR A 206 15.29 22.77 12.82
CA THR A 206 13.90 22.45 13.18
C THR A 206 13.81 21.86 14.58
N MET A 207 12.79 22.29 15.34
CA MET A 207 12.46 21.72 16.63
C MET A 207 10.97 21.80 16.96
N THR A 208 10.57 20.92 17.88
CA THR A 208 9.24 20.89 18.48
C THR A 208 9.37 20.68 19.99
N CYS A 209 8.37 21.14 20.75
CA CYS A 209 8.25 20.84 22.16
C CYS A 209 6.81 20.56 22.56
N GLY A 210 6.64 19.70 23.55
CA GLY A 210 5.33 19.26 23.99
C GLY A 210 5.43 18.44 25.26
N ARG A 211 4.28 18.00 25.77
CA ARG A 211 4.20 17.04 26.87
C ARG A 211 4.22 15.65 26.25
N TYR A 212 5.39 15.00 26.27
CA TYR A 212 5.58 13.74 25.57
C TYR A 212 5.83 12.58 26.54
N SER A 213 5.21 11.45 26.22
CA SER A 213 5.66 10.11 26.61
C SER A 213 6.68 9.64 25.58
N GLU A 214 7.89 9.33 26.03
CA GLU A 214 8.99 8.91 25.16
C GLU A 214 9.12 7.39 25.16
N TYR A 215 9.14 6.81 23.97
CA TYR A 215 9.48 5.40 23.73
C TYR A 215 10.68 5.34 22.80
N SER A 216 11.54 4.34 22.96
CA SER A 216 12.71 4.21 22.09
C SER A 216 13.12 2.76 21.87
N ARG A 217 13.82 2.53 20.76
CA ARG A 217 14.43 1.25 20.40
C ARG A 217 15.77 1.50 19.73
N LYS A 218 16.80 0.77 20.15
CA LYS A 218 18.10 0.76 19.45
C LYS A 218 18.09 -0.32 18.36
N ASP A 219 18.64 0.00 17.19
CA ASP A 219 18.89 -0.94 16.08
C ASP A 219 20.29 -0.66 15.49
N GLY A 220 21.28 -1.43 15.95
CA GLY A 220 22.69 -1.18 15.65
C GLY A 220 23.15 0.22 16.13
N PRO A 221 23.74 1.05 15.26
CA PRO A 221 24.18 2.41 15.62
C PRO A 221 23.03 3.43 15.68
N LEU A 222 21.83 3.07 15.20
CA LEU A 222 20.69 3.98 15.13
C LEU A 222 19.80 3.84 16.36
N THR A 223 19.22 4.96 16.78
CA THR A 223 18.14 4.97 17.78
C THR A 223 16.85 5.47 17.16
N TYR A 224 15.78 4.71 17.32
CA TYR A 224 14.43 5.10 16.92
C TYR A 224 13.66 5.60 18.13
N TYR A 225 12.90 6.68 17.96
CA TYR A 225 12.06 7.26 19.00
C TYR A 225 10.61 7.36 18.54
N ALA A 226 9.70 7.26 19.49
CA ALA A 226 8.31 7.69 19.36
C ALA A 226 7.97 8.61 20.54
N PHE A 227 7.64 9.87 20.23
CA PHE A 227 7.21 10.87 21.21
C PHE A 227 5.70 11.06 21.06
N LEU A 228 4.92 10.52 22.00
CA LEU A 228 3.47 10.58 21.98
C LEU A 228 2.94 11.55 23.02
N ARG A 229 1.95 12.37 22.68
CA ARG A 229 1.29 13.29 23.61
C ARG A 229 0.42 12.55 24.62
N THR A 230 -0.17 11.43 24.18
CA THR A 230 -0.91 10.51 25.05
C THR A 230 -0.12 9.19 25.14
N PRO A 231 0.15 8.65 26.35
CA PRO A 231 0.82 7.36 26.49
C PRO A 231 0.07 6.26 25.72
N ASP A 232 0.78 5.59 24.80
CA ASP A 232 0.26 4.47 24.02
C ASP A 232 1.43 3.58 23.56
N GLU A 233 1.75 2.57 24.38
CA GLU A 233 2.89 1.69 24.15
C GLU A 233 2.71 0.80 22.90
N ALA A 234 1.47 0.39 22.60
CA ALA A 234 1.16 -0.43 21.44
C ALA A 234 1.37 0.35 20.14
N LEU A 235 0.88 1.59 20.09
CA LEU A 235 1.10 2.49 18.96
C LEU A 235 2.58 2.80 18.77
N ALA A 236 3.30 3.12 19.86
CA ALA A 236 4.73 3.39 19.80
C ALA A 236 5.52 2.19 19.26
N ALA A 237 5.22 0.97 19.74
CA ALA A 237 5.87 -0.25 19.27
C ALA A 237 5.70 -0.46 17.75
N LYS A 238 4.48 -0.26 17.22
CA LYS A 238 4.18 -0.36 15.79
C LYS A 238 5.03 0.59 14.96
N TYR A 239 5.16 1.85 15.38
CA TYR A 239 5.95 2.85 14.68
C TYR A 239 7.47 2.63 14.80
N LEU A 240 7.96 2.19 15.96
CA LEU A 240 9.37 1.85 16.15
C LEU A 240 9.77 0.66 15.26
N GLU A 241 8.90 -0.34 15.12
CA GLU A 241 9.13 -1.45 14.21
C GLU A 241 9.09 -1.03 12.74
N ALA A 242 8.05 -0.29 12.33
CA ALA A 242 7.93 0.24 10.99
C ALA A 242 9.13 1.11 10.60
N THR A 243 9.61 1.96 11.51
CA THR A 243 10.84 2.76 11.33
C THR A 243 12.02 1.86 10.97
N GLY A 244 12.26 0.79 11.73
CA GLY A 244 13.37 -0.12 11.47
C GLY A 244 13.27 -0.82 10.11
N ARG A 245 12.05 -1.20 9.69
CA ARG A 245 11.81 -1.82 8.37
C ARG A 245 12.12 -0.84 7.23
N TYR A 246 11.58 0.37 7.28
CA TYR A 246 11.81 1.39 6.26
C TYR A 246 13.25 1.90 6.25
N MET A 247 13.89 2.00 7.42
CA MET A 247 15.30 2.35 7.52
C MET A 247 16.18 1.33 6.79
N LYS A 248 15.90 0.03 6.95
CA LYS A 248 16.60 -1.04 6.23
C LYS A 248 16.33 -1.03 4.73
N LEU A 249 15.06 -0.82 4.33
CA LEU A 249 14.67 -0.68 2.93
C LEU A 249 15.45 0.44 2.24
N TYR A 250 15.41 1.65 2.79
CA TYR A 250 16.01 2.82 2.17
C TYR A 250 17.52 2.85 2.29
N SER A 251 18.10 2.44 3.42
CA SER A 251 19.56 2.33 3.54
C SER A 251 20.12 1.29 2.55
N GLY A 252 19.42 0.17 2.36
CA GLY A 252 19.78 -0.84 1.37
C GLY A 252 19.63 -0.34 -0.06
N LEU A 253 18.65 0.53 -0.35
CA LEU A 253 18.41 1.07 -1.68
C LEU A 253 19.38 2.21 -2.04
N LEU A 254 19.54 3.19 -1.15
CA LEU A 254 20.14 4.51 -1.43
C LEU A 254 21.54 4.70 -0.85
N GLY A 255 21.90 3.94 0.18
CA GLY A 255 23.11 4.13 0.97
C GLY A 255 22.82 4.58 2.39
N SER A 256 23.87 4.69 3.21
CA SER A 256 23.74 4.91 4.65
C SER A 256 22.88 6.12 5.01
N TYR A 257 22.05 5.92 6.03
CA TYR A 257 21.24 6.96 6.65
C TYR A 257 22.14 8.08 7.22
N PRO A 258 21.82 9.37 6.98
CA PRO A 258 22.75 10.47 7.30
C PRO A 258 22.81 10.89 8.78
N TYR A 259 21.92 10.38 9.64
CA TYR A 259 21.81 10.78 11.06
C TYR A 259 21.96 9.57 12.01
N GLY A 260 22.18 9.81 13.31
CA GLY A 260 22.25 8.78 14.34
C GLY A 260 20.88 8.39 14.95
N LYS A 261 19.81 9.15 14.65
CA LYS A 261 18.44 8.83 15.07
C LYS A 261 17.38 9.05 14.01
N PHE A 262 16.23 8.42 14.17
CA PHE A 262 14.97 8.85 13.56
C PHE A 262 13.86 8.89 14.62
N ALA A 263 12.95 9.84 14.55
CA ALA A 263 11.84 9.94 15.51
C ALA A 263 10.48 10.12 14.83
N LEU A 264 9.47 9.38 15.28
CA LEU A 264 8.08 9.81 15.15
C LEU A 264 7.77 10.78 16.29
N ILE A 265 7.16 11.92 15.97
CA ILE A 265 6.67 12.88 16.97
C ILE A 265 5.20 13.17 16.71
N GLU A 266 4.37 12.96 17.72
CA GLU A 266 2.95 13.35 17.71
C GLU A 266 2.84 14.86 17.89
N ASN A 267 2.19 15.51 16.93
CA ASN A 267 1.96 16.94 16.94
C ASN A 267 0.70 17.32 17.74
N PHE A 268 0.53 18.61 18.04
CA PHE A 268 -0.67 19.13 18.72
C PHE A 268 -1.78 19.62 17.76
N TRP A 269 -1.55 19.52 16.44
CA TRP A 269 -2.58 19.65 15.40
C TRP A 269 -2.34 18.64 14.28
N ASP A 270 -3.31 18.44 13.39
CA ASP A 270 -3.19 17.45 12.33
C ASP A 270 -2.17 17.90 11.25
N THR A 271 -1.06 17.16 11.09
CA THR A 271 0.03 17.43 10.13
C THR A 271 0.61 16.17 9.50
N GLY A 272 1.40 16.36 8.44
CA GLY A 272 2.33 15.36 7.90
C GLY A 272 3.59 16.03 7.36
N TYR A 273 4.66 16.09 8.17
CA TYR A 273 5.93 16.71 7.77
C TYR A 273 7.13 15.77 7.96
N GLY A 274 8.01 15.72 6.97
CA GLY A 274 9.27 14.98 6.97
C GLY A 274 10.45 15.91 7.24
N MET A 275 10.99 15.86 8.46
CA MET A 275 12.06 16.74 8.93
C MET A 275 13.41 16.01 8.95
N PRO A 276 14.54 16.74 9.04
CA PRO A 276 15.86 16.15 9.27
C PRO A 276 15.86 15.30 10.55
N SER A 277 15.95 13.98 10.41
CA SER A 277 15.98 12.99 11.49
C SER A 277 14.71 12.80 12.33
N PHE A 278 13.56 13.30 11.88
CA PHE A 278 12.26 13.00 12.49
C PHE A 278 11.08 13.31 11.56
N THR A 279 9.88 12.84 11.91
CA THR A 279 8.63 13.27 11.27
C THR A 279 7.63 13.76 12.31
N LEU A 280 6.86 14.78 11.94
CA LEU A 280 5.85 15.40 12.79
C LEU A 280 4.45 15.11 12.23
N LEU A 281 3.75 14.19 12.88
CA LEU A 281 2.45 13.70 12.42
C LEU A 281 1.31 14.08 13.36
N GLY A 282 0.15 14.33 12.78
CA GLY A 282 -1.06 14.69 13.51
C GLY A 282 -1.60 13.63 14.47
N PRO A 283 -2.27 14.03 15.56
CA PRO A 283 -2.81 13.08 16.53
C PRO A 283 -3.86 12.15 15.89
N LYS A 284 -4.71 12.64 14.97
CA LYS A 284 -5.64 11.73 14.29
C LYS A 284 -4.92 10.86 13.27
N VAL A 285 -3.95 11.44 12.58
CA VAL A 285 -3.18 10.80 11.50
C VAL A 285 -2.44 9.57 12.01
N ILE A 286 -1.70 9.67 13.12
CA ILE A 286 -0.90 8.54 13.60
C ILE A 286 -1.73 7.31 14.02
N ARG A 287 -3.02 7.50 14.29
CA ARG A 287 -3.92 6.42 14.71
C ARG A 287 -4.64 5.76 13.53
N LEU A 288 -4.47 6.26 12.30
CA LEU A 288 -5.04 5.64 11.10
C LEU A 288 -4.16 4.47 10.64
N PRO A 289 -4.72 3.25 10.51
CA PRO A 289 -3.93 2.03 10.30
C PRO A 289 -3.16 2.01 8.97
N PHE A 290 -3.63 2.73 7.95
CA PHE A 290 -2.94 2.79 6.66
C PHE A 290 -1.73 3.73 6.64
N ILE A 291 -1.61 4.67 7.58
CA ILE A 291 -0.58 5.72 7.51
C ILE A 291 0.83 5.14 7.59
N ILE A 292 1.01 4.10 8.41
CA ILE A 292 2.27 3.34 8.50
C ILE A 292 2.71 2.82 7.13
N ASN A 293 1.78 2.55 6.23
CA ASN A 293 2.02 1.93 4.94
C ASN A 293 1.79 2.86 3.74
N SER A 294 1.49 4.14 3.97
CA SER A 294 1.30 5.13 2.91
C SER A 294 2.19 6.35 3.13
N SER A 295 1.86 7.20 4.10
CA SER A 295 2.53 8.50 4.29
C SER A 295 3.79 8.38 5.13
N TYR A 296 3.79 7.50 6.13
CA TYR A 296 4.96 7.33 7.00
C TYR A 296 6.27 6.97 6.26
N PRO A 297 6.30 6.01 5.32
CA PRO A 297 7.50 5.74 4.51
C PRO A 297 7.94 6.93 3.68
N HIS A 298 7.00 7.74 3.18
CA HIS A 298 7.27 8.98 2.45
C HIS A 298 8.07 9.97 3.30
N GLU A 299 7.61 10.23 4.53
CA GLU A 299 8.28 11.14 5.45
C GLU A 299 9.66 10.64 5.91
N ILE A 300 9.81 9.32 6.10
CA ILE A 300 11.12 8.72 6.39
C ILE A 300 12.07 8.96 5.21
N LEU A 301 11.61 8.72 3.98
CA LEU A 301 12.43 8.82 2.78
C LEU A 301 12.94 10.24 2.53
N HIS A 302 12.22 11.27 2.99
CA HIS A 302 12.69 12.66 2.93
C HIS A 302 14.03 12.90 3.65
N ASN A 303 14.46 11.98 4.50
CA ASN A 303 15.78 12.06 5.14
C ASN A 303 16.95 11.84 4.16
N TRP A 304 16.71 11.17 3.02
CA TRP A 304 17.67 11.12 1.91
C TRP A 304 17.39 12.25 0.93
N TRP A 305 16.12 12.50 0.58
CA TRP A 305 15.71 13.48 -0.43
C TRP A 305 14.98 14.67 0.20
N GLY A 306 15.49 15.88 0.03
CA GLY A 306 14.94 17.06 0.69
C GLY A 306 15.75 17.43 1.92
N ASN A 307 15.98 16.50 2.86
CA ASN A 307 16.79 16.76 4.07
C ASN A 307 18.24 16.24 3.99
N GLY A 308 18.50 15.23 3.15
CA GLY A 308 19.83 14.67 2.92
C GLY A 308 20.51 15.22 1.67
N VAL A 309 19.73 15.48 0.61
CA VAL A 309 20.11 16.21 -0.60
C VAL A 309 19.07 17.30 -0.79
N PHE A 310 19.49 18.56 -0.68
CA PHE A 310 18.58 19.71 -0.69
C PHE A 310 18.09 20.00 -2.10
N VAL A 311 16.91 20.61 -2.20
CA VAL A 311 16.30 20.96 -3.49
C VAL A 311 16.73 22.36 -3.92
N ASP A 312 17.32 22.47 -5.10
CA ASP A 312 17.46 23.77 -5.79
C ASP A 312 16.10 24.16 -6.39
N TYR A 313 15.28 24.84 -5.59
CA TYR A 313 13.90 25.16 -5.95
C TYR A 313 13.80 26.02 -7.21
N GLU A 314 14.76 26.91 -7.48
CA GLU A 314 14.78 27.71 -8.71
C GLU A 314 14.86 26.84 -9.97
N LYS A 315 15.48 25.66 -9.86
CA LYS A 315 15.66 24.71 -10.96
C LYS A 315 14.68 23.52 -10.93
N GLY A 316 13.65 23.60 -10.08
CA GLY A 316 12.56 22.63 -10.04
C GLY A 316 12.70 21.58 -8.93
N ASN A 317 11.58 21.30 -8.29
CA ASN A 317 11.49 20.32 -7.21
C ASN A 317 11.46 18.89 -7.76
N TRP A 318 12.63 18.25 -7.83
CA TRP A 318 12.80 16.85 -8.21
C TRP A 318 12.47 15.87 -7.07
N CYS A 319 12.47 16.35 -5.83
CA CYS A 319 12.39 15.53 -4.63
C CYS A 319 11.03 14.85 -4.50
N GLU A 320 9.93 15.61 -4.56
CA GLU A 320 8.57 15.09 -4.33
C GLU A 320 8.21 13.90 -5.22
N GLY A 321 8.44 14.01 -6.52
CA GLY A 321 8.17 12.94 -7.47
C GLY A 321 9.05 11.70 -7.25
N LEU A 322 10.32 11.89 -6.85
CA LEU A 322 11.22 10.77 -6.58
C LEU A 322 10.86 10.09 -5.26
N THR A 323 10.50 10.86 -4.23
CA THR A 323 10.01 10.35 -2.95
C THR A 323 8.73 9.57 -3.15
N ALA A 324 7.75 10.10 -3.88
CA ALA A 324 6.52 9.38 -4.21
C ALA A 324 6.78 8.09 -5.02
N TYR A 325 7.80 8.09 -5.89
CA TYR A 325 8.16 6.89 -6.64
C TYR A 325 8.78 5.79 -5.76
N LEU A 326 9.66 6.16 -4.84
CA LEU A 326 10.42 5.25 -4.00
C LEU A 326 9.75 4.91 -2.66
N ALA A 327 8.70 5.64 -2.29
CA ALA A 327 7.83 5.33 -1.16
C ALA A 327 6.46 4.85 -1.67
N ASP A 328 5.57 5.75 -2.06
CA ASP A 328 4.16 5.43 -2.35
C ASP A 328 4.00 4.36 -3.43
N TYR A 329 4.63 4.56 -4.60
CA TYR A 329 4.61 3.59 -5.69
C TYR A 329 5.34 2.31 -5.32
N LEU A 330 6.51 2.39 -4.68
CA LEU A 330 7.29 1.19 -4.33
C LEU A 330 6.55 0.31 -3.32
N ILE A 331 5.86 0.89 -2.34
CA ILE A 331 5.03 0.14 -1.39
C ILE A 331 3.81 -0.45 -2.09
N ALA A 332 3.18 0.28 -3.02
CA ALA A 332 2.13 -0.29 -3.86
C ALA A 332 2.65 -1.45 -4.75
N GLU A 333 3.84 -1.32 -5.33
CA GLU A 333 4.50 -2.35 -6.13
C GLU A 333 4.81 -3.60 -5.30
N ASN A 334 5.31 -3.44 -4.07
CA ASN A 334 5.51 -4.55 -3.11
C ASN A 334 4.21 -5.30 -2.79
N ARG A 335 3.06 -4.62 -2.90
CA ARG A 335 1.71 -5.18 -2.65
C ARG A 335 1.04 -5.67 -3.93
N GLY A 336 1.75 -5.75 -5.06
CA GLY A 336 1.19 -6.16 -6.35
C GLY A 336 0.30 -5.11 -7.03
N LYS A 337 0.23 -3.88 -6.50
CA LYS A 337 -0.64 -2.79 -6.99
C LYS A 337 0.08 -1.76 -7.86
N GLY A 338 1.32 -2.04 -8.29
CA GLY A 338 2.14 -1.09 -9.07
C GLY A 338 1.48 -0.68 -10.40
N ARG A 339 0.86 -1.63 -11.11
CA ARG A 339 0.12 -1.35 -12.36
C ARG A 339 -1.02 -0.37 -12.16
N ASP A 340 -1.86 -0.62 -11.16
CA ASP A 340 -3.02 0.24 -10.86
C ASP A 340 -2.59 1.61 -10.36
N TYR A 341 -1.48 1.68 -9.61
CA TYR A 341 -0.90 2.94 -9.19
C TYR A 341 -0.50 3.79 -10.40
N ARG A 342 0.24 3.23 -11.37
CA ARG A 342 0.62 3.94 -12.60
C ARG A 342 -0.59 4.37 -13.41
N ARG A 343 -1.56 3.47 -13.64
CA ARG A 343 -2.81 3.80 -14.34
C ARG A 343 -3.49 5.00 -13.67
N THR A 344 -3.63 4.97 -12.35
CA THR A 344 -4.27 6.04 -11.58
C THR A 344 -3.47 7.35 -11.68
N THR A 345 -2.15 7.29 -11.68
CA THR A 345 -1.28 8.45 -11.90
C THR A 345 -1.49 9.08 -13.27
N LEU A 346 -1.53 8.28 -14.34
CA LEU A 346 -1.79 8.77 -15.70
C LEU A 346 -3.21 9.31 -15.86
N GLN A 347 -4.18 8.66 -15.22
CA GLN A 347 -5.56 9.10 -15.17
C GLN A 347 -5.68 10.48 -14.52
N LYS A 348 -5.06 10.70 -13.34
CA LYS A 348 -5.05 12.01 -12.67
C LYS A 348 -4.52 13.12 -13.58
N TYR A 349 -3.44 12.86 -14.31
CA TYR A 349 -2.92 13.84 -15.27
C TYR A 349 -3.94 14.13 -16.39
N SER A 350 -4.56 13.09 -16.95
CA SER A 350 -5.58 13.24 -18.01
C SER A 350 -6.84 13.96 -17.53
N ASP A 351 -7.25 13.74 -16.28
CA ASP A 351 -8.48 14.30 -15.69
C ASP A 351 -8.30 15.75 -15.21
N TYR A 352 -7.14 16.12 -14.64
CA TYR A 352 -6.95 17.40 -13.97
C TYR A 352 -6.10 18.42 -14.75
N VAL A 353 -5.27 17.96 -15.70
CA VAL A 353 -4.35 18.84 -16.44
C VAL A 353 -4.99 19.21 -17.78
N SER A 354 -5.94 20.15 -17.73
CA SER A 354 -6.57 20.73 -18.91
C SER A 354 -5.68 21.81 -19.58
N ALA A 355 -6.08 22.26 -20.78
CA ALA A 355 -5.38 23.32 -21.50
C ALA A 355 -5.13 24.56 -20.60
N GLY A 356 -3.86 24.95 -20.45
CA GLY A 356 -3.41 26.09 -19.64
C GLY A 356 -2.97 25.79 -18.21
N LYS A 357 -3.17 24.56 -17.70
CA LYS A 357 -2.77 24.17 -16.32
C LYS A 357 -1.50 23.30 -16.25
N ASP A 358 -0.90 22.97 -17.40
CA ASP A 358 0.33 22.16 -17.47
C ASP A 358 1.59 23.04 -17.51
N PHE A 359 2.70 22.51 -17.00
CA PHE A 359 3.98 23.21 -16.92
C PHE A 359 5.18 22.24 -16.91
N PRO A 360 6.38 22.68 -17.29
CA PRO A 360 7.62 21.90 -17.14
C PRO A 360 7.91 21.52 -15.68
N LEU A 361 8.48 20.34 -15.43
CA LEU A 361 8.89 19.94 -14.07
C LEU A 361 9.95 20.87 -13.47
N THR A 362 10.77 21.52 -14.32
CA THR A 362 11.73 22.55 -13.87
C THR A 362 11.07 23.79 -13.27
N GLU A 363 9.77 24.00 -13.51
CA GLU A 363 8.98 25.10 -12.93
C GLU A 363 8.20 24.66 -11.67
N PHE A 364 8.16 23.36 -11.36
CA PHE A 364 7.49 22.87 -10.16
C PHE A 364 8.22 23.35 -8.90
N ARG A 365 7.46 23.93 -7.95
CA ARG A 365 7.97 24.35 -6.62
C ARG A 365 7.29 23.57 -5.51
N SER A 366 5.97 23.62 -5.50
CA SER A 366 5.09 22.94 -4.55
C SER A 366 3.72 22.67 -5.16
N ARG A 367 2.99 21.74 -4.54
CA ARG A 367 1.59 21.50 -4.85
C ARG A 367 0.73 22.64 -4.32
N HIS A 368 -0.21 23.09 -5.13
CA HIS A 368 -1.21 24.12 -4.79
C HIS A 368 -2.58 23.86 -5.44
N SER A 369 -2.70 22.82 -6.29
CA SER A 369 -3.92 22.38 -6.96
C SER A 369 -3.80 20.92 -7.40
N SER A 370 -4.91 20.27 -7.77
CA SER A 370 -4.89 18.90 -8.33
C SER A 370 -4.07 18.78 -9.62
N ALA A 371 -4.04 19.84 -10.44
CA ALA A 371 -3.20 19.89 -11.64
C ALA A 371 -1.71 19.92 -11.29
N SER A 372 -1.32 20.78 -10.35
CA SER A 372 0.08 20.85 -9.89
C SER A 372 0.55 19.56 -9.21
N GLU A 373 -0.33 18.84 -8.52
CA GLU A 373 -0.05 17.50 -7.98
C GLU A 373 0.20 16.49 -9.10
N ALA A 374 -0.68 16.44 -10.10
CA ALA A 374 -0.57 15.51 -11.21
C ALA A 374 0.71 15.73 -12.03
N VAL A 375 1.17 16.97 -12.17
CA VAL A 375 2.45 17.31 -12.82
C VAL A 375 3.63 17.01 -11.87
N GLY A 376 3.73 17.74 -10.75
CA GLY A 376 4.90 17.71 -9.87
C GLY A 376 5.17 16.36 -9.21
N TYR A 377 4.12 15.61 -8.86
CA TYR A 377 4.25 14.25 -8.35
C TYR A 377 4.09 13.23 -9.48
N GLY A 378 2.98 13.28 -10.22
CA GLY A 378 2.61 12.23 -11.17
C GLY A 378 3.56 12.10 -12.36
N LYS A 379 3.78 13.19 -13.11
CA LYS A 379 4.71 13.22 -14.26
C LYS A 379 6.15 12.95 -13.82
N ALA A 380 6.59 13.53 -12.71
CA ALA A 380 7.92 13.27 -12.17
C ALA A 380 8.11 11.79 -11.78
N LEU A 381 7.16 11.20 -11.05
CA LEU A 381 7.15 9.78 -10.70
C LEU A 381 7.24 8.88 -11.93
N MET A 382 6.42 9.13 -12.96
CA MET A 382 6.46 8.35 -14.19
C MET A 382 7.74 8.59 -15.00
N THR A 383 8.37 9.76 -14.88
CA THR A 383 9.70 10.01 -15.46
C THR A 383 10.75 9.09 -14.83
N TYR A 384 10.76 8.97 -13.50
CA TYR A 384 11.67 8.04 -12.81
C TYR A 384 11.33 6.57 -13.12
N HIS A 385 10.05 6.26 -13.29
CA HIS A 385 9.61 4.96 -13.74
C HIS A 385 10.20 4.58 -15.10
N MET A 386 10.00 5.43 -16.11
CA MET A 386 10.54 5.24 -17.45
C MET A 386 12.08 5.17 -17.44
N LEU A 387 12.74 5.97 -16.59
CA LEU A 387 14.19 5.90 -16.41
C LEU A 387 14.62 4.53 -15.88
N ARG A 388 13.94 3.99 -14.87
CA ARG A 388 14.17 2.62 -14.37
C ARG A 388 13.96 1.59 -15.48
N ARG A 389 12.89 1.70 -16.29
CA ARG A 389 12.61 0.76 -17.40
C ARG A 389 13.69 0.79 -18.48
N MET A 390 14.21 1.97 -18.79
CA MET A 390 15.27 2.16 -19.77
C MET A 390 16.61 1.58 -19.28
N LEU A 391 16.94 1.76 -18.00
CA LEU A 391 18.25 1.39 -17.44
C LEU A 391 18.32 -0.03 -16.86
N GLY A 392 17.17 -0.59 -16.47
CA GLY A 392 17.07 -1.77 -15.62
C GLY A 392 17.31 -1.45 -14.14
N ASP A 393 16.80 -2.32 -13.27
CA ASP A 393 16.77 -2.09 -11.82
C ASP A 393 18.16 -1.87 -11.21
N GLU A 394 19.15 -2.67 -11.59
CA GLU A 394 20.49 -2.58 -11.02
C GLU A 394 21.22 -1.28 -11.37
N THR A 395 21.15 -0.85 -12.63
CA THR A 395 21.72 0.43 -13.05
C THR A 395 20.97 1.60 -12.41
N PHE A 396 19.64 1.49 -12.29
CA PHE A 396 18.82 2.52 -11.65
C PHE A 396 19.19 2.70 -10.17
N LYS A 397 19.31 1.61 -9.41
CA LYS A 397 19.75 1.64 -8.00
C LYS A 397 21.14 2.28 -7.86
N LYS A 398 22.09 1.89 -8.72
CA LYS A 398 23.45 2.47 -8.71
C LYS A 398 23.40 3.97 -9.03
N GLY A 399 22.54 4.41 -9.95
CA GLY A 399 22.35 5.81 -10.28
C GLY A 399 21.83 6.63 -9.11
N LEU A 400 20.83 6.12 -8.38
CA LEU A 400 20.34 6.74 -7.14
C LEU A 400 21.45 6.89 -6.10
N ARG A 401 22.25 5.84 -5.88
CA ARG A 401 23.39 5.87 -4.95
C ARG A 401 24.48 6.86 -5.38
N SER A 402 24.78 6.95 -6.67
CA SER A 402 25.73 7.93 -7.21
C SER A 402 25.23 9.35 -6.97
N PHE A 403 23.95 9.61 -7.27
CA PHE A 403 23.34 10.90 -7.05
C PHE A 403 23.35 11.30 -5.56
N TYR A 404 22.96 10.39 -4.66
CA TYR A 404 23.02 10.62 -3.22
C TYR A 404 24.45 10.92 -2.73
N GLY A 405 25.41 10.06 -3.07
CA GLY A 405 26.79 10.19 -2.59
C GLY A 405 27.48 11.48 -3.04
N GLU A 406 27.13 12.01 -4.22
CA GLU A 406 27.74 13.23 -4.76
C GLU A 406 27.13 14.52 -4.22
N ASN A 407 25.83 14.47 -3.90
CA ASN A 407 25.03 15.64 -3.57
C ASN A 407 24.56 15.66 -2.10
N SER A 408 24.98 14.69 -1.29
CA SER A 408 24.72 14.69 0.16
C SER A 408 25.12 16.04 0.77
N PHE A 409 24.19 16.67 1.48
CA PHE A 409 24.28 17.97 2.11
C PHE A 409 24.60 19.13 1.14
N LYS A 410 24.08 19.06 -0.09
CA LYS A 410 24.15 20.11 -1.11
C LYS A 410 22.80 20.32 -1.78
N TYR A 411 22.59 21.52 -2.32
CA TYR A 411 21.48 21.78 -3.23
C TYR A 411 21.71 21.10 -4.57
N ALA A 412 20.68 20.42 -5.08
CA ALA A 412 20.71 19.69 -6.33
C ALA A 412 19.47 19.98 -7.18
N SER A 413 19.65 19.89 -8.49
CA SER A 413 18.61 20.05 -9.51
C SER A 413 18.36 18.77 -10.31
N PHE A 414 17.39 18.78 -11.23
CA PHE A 414 17.22 17.70 -12.21
C PHE A 414 18.49 17.44 -13.04
N GLU A 415 19.31 18.46 -13.28
CA GLU A 415 20.58 18.33 -14.01
C GLU A 415 21.65 17.60 -13.20
N ASP A 416 21.69 17.79 -11.87
CA ASP A 416 22.56 17.03 -10.96
C ASP A 416 22.15 15.57 -10.91
N LEU A 417 20.84 15.32 -10.84
CA LEU A 417 20.27 13.97 -10.89
C LEU A 417 20.66 13.26 -12.18
N ARG A 418 20.46 13.93 -13.34
CA ARG A 418 20.90 13.40 -14.65
C ARG A 418 22.38 13.06 -14.66
N ARG A 419 23.24 13.97 -14.15
CA ARG A 419 24.70 13.74 -14.10
C ARG A 419 25.08 12.54 -13.23
N GLY A 420 24.42 12.36 -12.08
CA GLY A 420 24.63 11.21 -11.21
C GLY A 420 24.37 9.88 -11.91
N PHE A 421 23.30 9.79 -12.70
CA PHE A 421 23.02 8.61 -13.52
C PHE A 421 23.98 8.46 -14.71
N GLU A 422 24.37 9.57 -15.35
CA GLU A 422 25.27 9.55 -16.51
C GLU A 422 26.70 9.10 -16.21
N LYS A 423 27.14 9.14 -14.96
CA LYS A 423 28.43 8.53 -14.58
C LYS A 423 28.48 7.03 -14.89
N LEU A 424 27.32 6.36 -14.85
CA LEU A 424 27.19 4.94 -15.12
C LEU A 424 26.85 4.64 -16.57
N THR A 425 26.11 5.53 -17.22
CA THR A 425 25.55 5.27 -18.57
C THR A 425 26.35 5.91 -19.70
N GLY A 426 27.23 6.87 -19.38
CA GLY A 426 27.99 7.69 -20.32
C GLY A 426 27.50 9.14 -20.37
N LYS A 427 28.44 10.09 -20.44
CA LYS A 427 28.19 11.54 -20.45
C LYS A 427 27.28 11.93 -21.61
N GLY A 428 26.24 12.70 -21.33
CA GLY A 428 25.29 13.23 -22.32
C GLY A 428 24.20 12.25 -22.78
N ARG A 429 24.30 10.96 -22.46
CA ARG A 429 23.39 9.92 -22.94
C ARG A 429 21.94 10.13 -22.50
N LEU A 430 21.72 10.75 -21.34
CA LEU A 430 20.40 10.97 -20.77
C LEU A 430 19.85 12.38 -21.05
N LYS A 431 20.61 13.26 -21.72
CA LYS A 431 20.14 14.61 -22.08
C LYS A 431 18.82 14.61 -22.86
N PRO A 432 18.63 13.81 -23.92
CA PRO A 432 17.35 13.82 -24.66
C PRO A 432 16.17 13.39 -23.79
N PHE A 433 16.38 12.37 -22.94
CA PHE A 433 15.36 11.86 -22.01
C PHE A 433 14.96 12.94 -21.00
N PHE A 434 15.91 13.54 -20.30
CA PHE A 434 15.61 14.57 -19.30
C PHE A 434 15.05 15.84 -19.95
N GLY A 435 15.59 16.25 -21.10
CA GLY A 435 15.10 17.42 -21.83
C GLY A 435 13.62 17.31 -22.16
N GLN A 436 13.17 16.18 -22.70
CA GLN A 436 11.75 16.04 -23.07
C GLN A 436 10.81 15.90 -21.88
N TRP A 437 11.25 15.28 -20.77
CA TRP A 437 10.36 14.99 -19.65
C TRP A 437 10.37 16.04 -18.55
N THR A 438 11.47 16.80 -18.40
CA THR A 438 11.60 17.81 -17.34
C THR A 438 11.38 19.24 -17.83
N GLN A 439 11.73 19.55 -19.09
CA GLN A 439 11.72 20.93 -19.61
C GLN A 439 10.52 21.23 -20.53
N ARG A 440 9.76 20.22 -20.95
CA ARG A 440 8.56 20.40 -21.79
C ARG A 440 7.29 20.17 -20.98
N ALA A 441 6.30 21.05 -21.15
CA ALA A 441 4.92 20.75 -20.82
C ALA A 441 4.34 19.73 -21.84
N GLY A 442 3.29 19.02 -21.42
CA GLY A 442 2.56 18.04 -22.21
C GLY A 442 2.97 16.58 -21.96
N ALA A 443 2.24 15.70 -22.64
CA ALA A 443 2.47 14.26 -22.71
C ALA A 443 2.06 13.72 -24.10
N PRO A 444 2.61 12.58 -24.56
CA PRO A 444 2.14 11.93 -25.78
C PRO A 444 0.74 11.36 -25.61
N ALA A 445 -0.04 11.33 -26.70
CA ALA A 445 -1.28 10.55 -26.80
C ALA A 445 -1.05 9.48 -27.87
N LEU A 446 -1.37 8.21 -27.58
CA LEU A 446 -1.04 7.08 -28.45
C LEU A 446 -2.29 6.42 -29.01
N GLU A 447 -2.19 5.96 -30.27
CA GLU A 447 -3.24 5.23 -30.97
C GLU A 447 -2.63 4.17 -31.89
N VAL A 448 -3.25 2.99 -31.99
CA VAL A 448 -2.89 2.00 -33.01
C VAL A 448 -3.80 2.13 -34.22
N LYS A 449 -3.20 2.21 -35.41
CA LYS A 449 -3.86 2.31 -36.71
C LYS A 449 -3.43 1.15 -37.63
N ASN A 450 -4.24 0.88 -38.66
CA ASN A 450 -3.88 0.01 -39.79
C ASN A 450 -3.37 -1.39 -39.39
N ALA A 451 -3.86 -1.96 -38.28
CA ALA A 451 -3.43 -3.27 -37.84
C ALA A 451 -3.95 -4.38 -38.76
N SER A 452 -3.07 -5.25 -39.25
CA SER A 452 -3.42 -6.37 -40.10
C SER A 452 -2.53 -7.59 -39.83
N VAL A 453 -3.12 -8.77 -40.02
CA VAL A 453 -2.42 -10.06 -39.92
C VAL A 453 -2.47 -10.72 -41.28
N LYS A 454 -1.30 -10.97 -41.87
CA LYS A 454 -1.15 -11.66 -43.16
C LYS A 454 -0.56 -13.06 -42.94
N ARG A 455 -1.12 -14.07 -43.59
CA ARG A 455 -0.56 -15.43 -43.63
C ARG A 455 0.58 -15.46 -44.64
N GLY A 456 1.71 -16.07 -44.28
CA GLY A 456 2.97 -16.03 -45.02
C GLY A 456 4.03 -15.20 -44.31
N GLY A 457 5.29 -15.28 -44.78
CA GLY A 457 6.46 -14.63 -44.16
C GLY A 457 7.44 -15.63 -43.53
N PRO A 458 8.62 -15.17 -43.06
CA PRO A 458 9.72 -16.04 -42.61
C PRO A 458 9.37 -17.04 -41.50
N GLU A 459 8.47 -16.66 -40.58
CA GLU A 459 8.01 -17.54 -39.49
C GLU A 459 6.60 -18.13 -39.73
N GLY A 460 5.84 -17.65 -40.73
CA GLY A 460 4.52 -18.18 -41.10
C GLY A 460 3.38 -17.17 -41.06
N TYR A 461 3.44 -16.17 -40.18
CA TYR A 461 2.52 -15.02 -40.18
C TYR A 461 3.28 -13.70 -40.01
N THR A 462 2.76 -12.64 -40.61
CA THR A 462 3.25 -11.26 -40.43
C THR A 462 2.15 -10.41 -39.80
N LEU A 463 2.45 -9.81 -38.64
CA LEU A 463 1.66 -8.74 -38.01
C LEU A 463 2.22 -7.39 -38.46
N GLU A 464 1.37 -6.53 -39.00
CA GLU A 464 1.69 -5.18 -39.41
C GLU A 464 0.74 -4.20 -38.71
N PHE A 465 1.25 -3.12 -38.12
CA PHE A 465 0.44 -2.05 -37.53
C PHE A 465 1.21 -0.73 -37.47
N THR A 466 0.49 0.39 -37.44
CA THR A 466 1.05 1.73 -37.25
C THR A 466 0.75 2.22 -35.84
N LEU A 467 1.76 2.67 -35.11
CA LEU A 467 1.58 3.39 -33.85
C LEU A 467 1.67 4.90 -34.14
N ALA A 468 0.72 5.68 -33.64
CA ALA A 468 0.63 7.11 -33.87
C ALA A 468 0.68 7.90 -32.55
N GLN A 469 1.33 9.06 -32.59
CA GLN A 469 1.39 10.08 -31.55
C GLN A 469 0.47 11.25 -31.91
N THR A 470 -0.73 11.30 -31.33
CA THR A 470 -1.84 12.17 -31.78
C THR A 470 -1.89 13.55 -31.12
N GLN A 471 -1.03 13.82 -30.13
CA GLN A 471 -0.96 15.13 -29.48
C GLN A 471 -0.55 16.25 -30.46
N ALA A 472 -0.99 17.50 -30.24
CA ALA A 472 -0.70 18.62 -31.17
C ALA A 472 0.80 19.01 -31.24
N GLY A 473 1.54 18.90 -30.14
CA GLY A 473 2.97 19.26 -30.05
C GLY A 473 3.91 18.27 -30.75
N PRO A 474 5.25 18.50 -30.73
CA PRO A 474 6.21 17.63 -31.40
C PRO A 474 6.20 16.20 -30.84
N ALA A 475 6.65 15.25 -31.67
CA ALA A 475 6.79 13.85 -31.27
C ALA A 475 7.72 13.71 -30.05
N TYR A 476 7.41 12.74 -29.20
CA TYR A 476 8.27 12.27 -28.12
C TYR A 476 9.09 11.09 -28.64
N SER A 477 10.31 10.96 -28.14
CA SER A 477 11.09 9.74 -28.30
C SER A 477 10.67 8.74 -27.23
N LEU A 478 10.11 7.60 -27.65
CA LEU A 478 9.49 6.61 -26.79
C LEU A 478 10.07 5.22 -27.06
N GLU A 479 10.11 4.38 -26.03
CA GLU A 479 10.35 2.94 -26.15
C GLU A 479 9.11 2.23 -25.58
N VAL A 480 8.11 1.99 -26.43
CA VAL A 480 6.77 1.57 -25.98
C VAL A 480 6.72 0.05 -25.84
N PRO A 481 6.37 -0.52 -24.67
CA PRO A 481 6.24 -1.96 -24.54
C PRO A 481 4.99 -2.47 -25.27
N ALA A 482 5.07 -3.64 -25.89
CA ALA A 482 3.96 -4.29 -26.58
C ALA A 482 3.88 -5.78 -26.23
N ALA A 483 2.67 -6.30 -26.07
CA ALA A 483 2.38 -7.71 -25.86
C ALA A 483 1.63 -8.27 -27.07
N ILE A 484 2.21 -9.28 -27.73
CA ILE A 484 1.63 -9.95 -28.89
C ILE A 484 1.20 -11.36 -28.48
N TYR A 485 -0.10 -11.61 -28.45
CA TYR A 485 -0.67 -12.92 -28.12
C TYR A 485 -0.81 -13.75 -29.38
N LEU A 486 -0.39 -15.02 -29.30
CA LEU A 486 -0.44 -15.97 -30.40
C LEU A 486 -1.45 -17.08 -30.11
N ALA A 487 -2.16 -17.54 -31.13
CA ALA A 487 -3.11 -18.64 -31.02
C ALA A 487 -2.45 -19.89 -30.41
N GLY A 488 -3.08 -20.47 -29.38
CA GLY A 488 -2.58 -21.67 -28.68
C GLY A 488 -1.39 -21.44 -27.74
N SER A 489 -0.92 -20.21 -27.56
CA SER A 489 0.13 -19.87 -26.58
C SER A 489 -0.48 -19.35 -25.29
N ALA A 490 -0.02 -19.87 -24.14
CA ALA A 490 -0.47 -19.40 -22.83
C ALA A 490 0.06 -17.99 -22.49
N ALA A 491 1.30 -17.66 -22.89
CA ALA A 491 1.94 -16.37 -22.62
C ALA A 491 2.14 -15.53 -23.88
N PRO A 492 2.09 -14.18 -23.79
CA PRO A 492 2.36 -13.30 -24.91
C PRO A 492 3.86 -13.12 -25.18
N ARG A 493 4.20 -12.77 -26.42
CA ARG A 493 5.55 -12.30 -26.78
C ARG A 493 5.66 -10.81 -26.47
N MET A 494 6.57 -10.45 -25.57
CA MET A 494 6.84 -9.05 -25.22
C MET A 494 7.84 -8.41 -26.20
N LYS A 495 7.55 -7.19 -26.65
CA LYS A 495 8.40 -6.38 -27.54
C LYS A 495 8.54 -4.95 -26.99
N LYS A 496 9.61 -4.28 -27.42
CA LYS A 496 9.85 -2.85 -27.19
C LYS A 496 9.82 -2.16 -28.55
N LEU A 497 8.96 -1.16 -28.69
CA LEU A 497 8.71 -0.42 -29.91
C LEU A 497 9.43 0.94 -29.81
N PRO A 498 10.62 1.11 -30.39
CA PRO A 498 11.23 2.43 -30.49
C PRO A 498 10.36 3.30 -31.40
N MET A 499 9.97 4.47 -30.93
CA MET A 499 9.17 5.42 -31.69
C MET A 499 9.74 6.83 -31.56
N THR A 500 10.09 7.46 -32.67
CA THR A 500 10.63 8.85 -32.67
C THR A 500 9.84 9.81 -33.54
N LEU A 501 9.01 9.27 -34.45
CA LEU A 501 8.18 10.03 -35.37
C LEU A 501 6.75 10.16 -34.85
N LYS A 502 5.95 10.96 -35.54
CA LYS A 502 4.51 11.08 -35.28
C LYS A 502 3.75 9.81 -35.60
N GLU A 503 4.16 9.07 -36.61
CA GLU A 503 3.61 7.77 -36.96
C GLU A 503 4.77 6.84 -37.33
N GLU A 504 4.72 5.60 -36.85
CA GLU A 504 5.76 4.60 -37.11
C GLU A 504 5.08 3.23 -37.32
N THR A 505 5.44 2.56 -38.41
CA THR A 505 4.85 1.26 -38.79
C THR A 505 5.80 0.13 -38.41
N PHE A 506 5.25 -0.88 -37.73
CA PHE A 506 5.99 -2.04 -37.27
C PHE A 506 5.54 -3.30 -38.02
N HIS A 507 6.51 -4.16 -38.36
CA HIS A 507 6.31 -5.46 -38.99
C HIS A 507 6.95 -6.56 -38.14
N TYR A 508 6.15 -7.55 -37.74
CA TYR A 508 6.61 -8.69 -36.94
C TYR A 508 6.28 -10.02 -37.59
N SER A 509 7.29 -10.84 -37.82
CA SER A 509 7.13 -12.24 -38.18
C SER A 509 6.92 -13.09 -36.93
N VAL A 510 5.92 -13.97 -36.93
CA VAL A 510 5.60 -14.88 -35.82
C VAL A 510 5.16 -16.26 -36.32
N PRO A 511 5.35 -17.33 -35.53
CA PRO A 511 5.14 -18.71 -35.98
C PRO A 511 3.68 -19.16 -35.96
N LEU A 512 2.86 -18.47 -35.16
CA LEU A 512 1.46 -18.77 -34.93
C LEU A 512 0.65 -17.49 -35.15
N ARG A 513 -0.62 -17.64 -35.51
CA ARG A 513 -1.49 -16.49 -35.81
C ARG A 513 -1.55 -15.53 -34.61
N PRO A 514 -1.20 -14.24 -34.77
CA PRO A 514 -1.52 -13.22 -33.78
C PRO A 514 -3.03 -13.15 -33.55
N VAL A 515 -3.44 -13.23 -32.28
CA VAL A 515 -4.85 -13.13 -31.88
C VAL A 515 -5.15 -11.84 -31.12
N ARG A 516 -4.13 -11.20 -30.54
CA ARG A 516 -4.29 -9.92 -29.84
C ARG A 516 -2.98 -9.15 -29.81
N LEU A 517 -3.09 -7.83 -29.88
CA LEU A 517 -2.00 -6.88 -29.68
C LEU A 517 -2.39 -5.92 -28.55
N GLU A 518 -1.52 -5.78 -27.55
CA GLU A 518 -1.66 -4.74 -26.51
C GLU A 518 -0.41 -3.85 -26.52
N ILE A 519 -0.60 -2.54 -26.58
CA ILE A 519 0.45 -1.52 -26.48
C ILE A 519 0.37 -0.90 -25.09
N ASP A 520 1.54 -0.77 -24.46
CA ASP A 520 1.71 -0.30 -23.09
C ASP A 520 0.75 -0.95 -22.06
N PRO A 521 0.62 -2.31 -22.05
CA PRO A 521 -0.39 -3.01 -21.25
C PRO A 521 -0.24 -2.81 -19.73
N GLU A 522 0.96 -2.44 -19.29
CA GLU A 522 1.33 -2.23 -17.89
C GLU A 522 1.35 -0.75 -17.46
N PHE A 523 1.03 0.18 -18.37
CA PHE A 523 1.12 1.63 -18.15
C PHE A 523 2.54 2.07 -17.74
N ASP A 524 3.56 1.60 -18.47
CA ASP A 524 4.96 1.94 -18.26
C ASP A 524 5.33 3.33 -18.82
N ILE A 525 4.52 3.89 -19.72
CA ILE A 525 4.81 5.17 -20.41
C ILE A 525 4.00 6.31 -19.80
N PHE A 526 4.64 7.46 -19.55
CA PHE A 526 3.91 8.70 -19.27
C PHE A 526 3.21 9.19 -20.53
N ARG A 527 1.88 9.12 -20.54
CA ARG A 527 1.04 9.47 -21.68
C ARG A 527 -0.35 9.92 -21.21
N ILE A 528 -1.04 10.63 -22.08
CA ILE A 528 -2.47 10.91 -21.95
C ILE A 528 -3.20 9.58 -22.17
N LEU A 529 -4.03 9.19 -21.22
CA LEU A 529 -4.88 8.02 -21.39
C LEU A 529 -6.05 8.38 -22.29
N SER A 530 -6.38 7.51 -23.23
CA SER A 530 -7.66 7.64 -23.92
C SER A 530 -8.80 7.52 -22.89
N PRO A 531 -9.89 8.29 -23.05
CA PRO A 531 -11.10 8.10 -22.25
C PRO A 531 -11.56 6.65 -22.14
N ALA A 532 -11.34 5.85 -23.20
CA ALA A 532 -11.71 4.45 -23.24
C ALA A 532 -10.81 3.54 -22.37
N GLU A 533 -9.59 3.97 -22.04
CA GLU A 533 -8.63 3.23 -21.20
C GLU A 533 -8.82 3.45 -19.70
N THR A 534 -9.71 4.36 -19.33
CA THR A 534 -10.04 4.66 -17.93
C THR A 534 -11.49 4.29 -17.68
N PRO A 535 -11.83 3.70 -16.51
CA PRO A 535 -13.21 3.39 -16.19
C PRO A 535 -14.00 4.69 -16.02
N PRO A 536 -15.31 4.71 -16.34
CA PRO A 536 -16.12 5.87 -16.01
C PRO A 536 -16.25 5.91 -14.49
N THR A 537 -15.86 7.04 -13.90
CA THR A 537 -15.74 7.22 -12.46
C THR A 537 -16.47 8.50 -12.05
N LEU A 538 -16.91 8.55 -10.80
CA LEU A 538 -17.64 9.70 -10.28
C LEU A 538 -16.80 10.99 -10.35
N SER A 539 -15.47 10.90 -10.24
CA SER A 539 -14.57 12.06 -10.38
C SER A 539 -14.65 12.71 -11.77
N ARG A 540 -14.92 11.93 -12.83
CA ARG A 540 -15.07 12.48 -14.19
C ARG A 540 -16.33 13.31 -14.32
N VAL A 541 -17.41 12.94 -13.63
CA VAL A 541 -18.65 13.71 -13.62
C VAL A 541 -18.57 14.88 -12.65
N LEU A 542 -17.98 14.69 -11.46
CA LEU A 542 -17.81 15.74 -10.44
C LEU A 542 -16.82 16.83 -10.85
N GLY A 543 -15.79 16.49 -11.63
CA GLY A 543 -14.77 17.42 -12.10
C GLY A 543 -15.08 18.06 -13.46
N ALA A 544 -16.21 17.70 -14.07
CA ALA A 544 -16.60 18.26 -15.36
C ALA A 544 -16.99 19.74 -15.22
N ALA A 545 -16.72 20.52 -16.26
CA ALA A 545 -17.21 21.89 -16.35
C ALA A 545 -18.71 21.88 -16.69
N LYS A 546 -19.53 22.54 -15.88
CA LYS A 546 -20.99 22.72 -16.04
C LYS A 546 -21.73 21.40 -16.35
N PRO A 547 -21.70 20.39 -15.46
CA PRO A 547 -22.40 19.14 -15.72
C PRO A 547 -23.91 19.35 -15.73
N ALA A 548 -24.65 18.63 -16.58
CA ALA A 548 -26.11 18.67 -16.54
C ALA A 548 -26.64 17.88 -15.33
N ILE A 549 -27.71 18.34 -14.68
CA ILE A 549 -28.46 17.57 -13.68
C ILE A 549 -29.89 17.39 -14.18
N ILE A 550 -30.30 16.13 -14.27
CA ILE A 550 -31.59 15.72 -14.80
C ILE A 550 -32.42 15.18 -13.66
N LEU A 551 -33.43 15.96 -13.28
CA LEU A 551 -34.36 15.64 -12.22
C LEU A 551 -35.54 14.84 -12.78
N PRO A 552 -36.20 14.00 -11.97
CA PRO A 552 -37.44 13.39 -12.41
C PRO A 552 -38.55 14.45 -12.56
N GLY A 553 -39.48 14.24 -13.51
CA GLY A 553 -40.59 15.16 -13.78
C GLY A 553 -41.61 15.32 -12.64
N ALA A 554 -42.75 15.96 -12.93
CA ALA A 554 -43.78 16.29 -11.94
C ALA A 554 -44.29 15.07 -11.16
N GLY A 555 -44.02 15.04 -9.84
CA GLY A 555 -44.21 13.89 -8.95
C GLY A 555 -42.93 13.46 -8.20
N ALA A 556 -41.77 14.02 -8.56
CA ALA A 556 -40.51 13.83 -7.88
C ALA A 556 -40.55 14.28 -6.40
N LYS A 557 -39.88 13.50 -5.55
CA LYS A 557 -39.61 13.82 -4.15
C LYS A 557 -38.78 15.11 -4.04
N ASP A 558 -39.23 16.11 -3.26
CA ASP A 558 -38.56 17.41 -3.06
C ASP A 558 -37.06 17.27 -2.73
N GLN A 559 -36.69 16.16 -2.08
CA GLN A 559 -35.34 15.81 -1.69
C GLN A 559 -34.32 15.76 -2.86
N TRP A 560 -34.74 15.41 -4.09
CA TRP A 560 -33.83 15.42 -5.26
C TRP A 560 -33.52 16.85 -5.73
N ARG A 561 -34.51 17.75 -5.66
CA ARG A 561 -34.31 19.18 -5.97
C ARG A 561 -33.38 19.82 -4.96
N GLU A 562 -33.54 19.50 -3.68
CA GLU A 562 -32.64 19.98 -2.65
C GLU A 562 -31.22 19.42 -2.79
N LEU A 563 -31.06 18.16 -3.21
CA LEU A 563 -29.74 17.58 -3.51
C LEU A 563 -29.05 18.32 -4.67
N ALA A 564 -29.78 18.64 -5.74
CA ALA A 564 -29.26 19.43 -6.85
C ALA A 564 -28.85 20.84 -6.42
N ALA A 565 -29.66 21.51 -5.57
CA ALA A 565 -29.36 22.82 -5.02
C ALA A 565 -28.12 22.83 -4.09
N ALA A 566 -27.77 21.70 -3.47
CA ALA A 566 -26.55 21.61 -2.68
C ALA A 566 -25.27 21.74 -3.52
N TRP A 567 -25.34 21.47 -4.84
CA TRP A 567 -24.22 21.55 -5.78
C TRP A 567 -24.10 22.91 -6.50
N THR A 568 -25.04 23.83 -6.32
CA THR A 568 -25.03 25.15 -6.98
C THR A 568 -24.25 26.23 -6.20
N LYS A 569 -23.25 25.85 -5.38
CA LYS A 569 -22.50 26.80 -4.52
C LYS A 569 -21.29 27.44 -5.20
N ASP A 570 -20.77 26.83 -6.26
CA ASP A 570 -19.69 27.38 -7.08
C ASP A 570 -20.29 28.13 -8.28
N LYS A 571 -20.19 29.46 -8.27
CA LYS A 571 -20.81 30.33 -9.29
C LYS A 571 -20.17 30.20 -10.67
N GLU A 572 -18.91 29.78 -10.76
CA GLU A 572 -18.19 29.68 -12.03
C GLU A 572 -18.44 28.32 -12.72
N ASN A 573 -18.91 27.32 -11.97
CA ASN A 573 -19.12 25.95 -12.44
C ASN A 573 -20.54 25.39 -12.16
N LEU A 574 -21.57 26.24 -12.21
CA LEU A 574 -22.95 25.83 -11.94
C LEU A 574 -23.45 24.74 -12.91
N PRO A 575 -24.12 23.69 -12.41
CA PRO A 575 -24.74 22.67 -13.25
C PRO A 575 -25.99 23.19 -13.97
N ASP A 576 -26.21 22.73 -15.20
CA ASP A 576 -27.44 22.99 -15.94
C ASP A 576 -28.54 22.02 -15.47
N VAL A 577 -29.48 22.52 -14.67
CA VAL A 577 -30.55 21.71 -14.08
C VAL A 577 -31.78 21.71 -14.97
N SER A 578 -32.27 20.53 -15.35
CA SER A 578 -33.48 20.34 -16.14
C SER A 578 -34.32 19.18 -15.61
N ASP A 579 -35.63 19.22 -15.86
CA ASP A 579 -36.50 18.07 -15.61
C ASP A 579 -36.37 17.09 -16.77
N ASP A 580 -36.53 15.80 -16.47
CA ASP A 580 -36.32 14.74 -17.44
C ASP A 580 -37.12 14.97 -18.71
N THR A 581 -38.39 15.38 -18.66
CA THR A 581 -39.25 15.73 -19.81
C THR A 581 -38.66 16.74 -20.79
N ALA A 582 -37.70 17.58 -20.37
CA ALA A 582 -37.06 18.59 -21.22
C ALA A 582 -35.85 18.06 -22.03
N VAL A 583 -35.35 16.84 -21.74
CA VAL A 583 -34.13 16.29 -22.36
C VAL A 583 -34.45 15.35 -23.52
N ALA A 584 -34.23 15.77 -24.76
CA ALA A 584 -34.40 14.89 -25.92
C ALA A 584 -33.13 14.06 -26.19
N GLY A 585 -33.19 12.73 -26.00
CA GLY A 585 -32.06 11.82 -26.22
C GLY A 585 -31.00 11.83 -25.10
N ASP A 586 -29.78 11.38 -25.42
CA ASP A 586 -28.67 11.37 -24.48
C ASP A 586 -28.10 12.79 -24.29
N PRO A 587 -27.84 13.24 -23.04
CA PRO A 587 -27.28 14.57 -22.80
C PRO A 587 -25.89 14.71 -23.42
N ALA A 588 -25.58 15.88 -23.98
CA ALA A 588 -24.22 16.21 -24.39
C ALA A 588 -23.35 16.47 -23.14
N GLY A 589 -22.08 16.06 -23.16
CA GLY A 589 -21.15 16.31 -22.07
C GLY A 589 -21.36 15.42 -20.84
N ALA A 590 -20.93 15.88 -19.67
CA ALA A 590 -21.12 15.16 -18.41
C ALA A 590 -22.49 15.44 -17.80
N TYR A 591 -23.14 14.42 -17.23
CA TYR A 591 -24.49 14.57 -16.69
C TYR A 591 -24.78 13.70 -15.47
N TRP A 592 -25.80 14.10 -14.70
CA TRP A 592 -26.37 13.35 -13.58
C TRP A 592 -27.85 13.06 -13.82
N ILE A 593 -28.27 11.83 -13.54
CA ILE A 593 -29.66 11.39 -13.49
C ILE A 593 -30.00 11.10 -12.03
N PHE A 594 -31.03 11.76 -11.50
CA PHE A 594 -31.50 11.55 -10.13
C PHE A 594 -32.86 10.87 -10.10
N GLY A 595 -32.99 9.86 -9.25
CA GLY A 595 -34.23 9.11 -9.03
C GLY A 595 -34.36 7.89 -9.93
N ALA A 596 -34.93 6.81 -9.37
CA ALA A 596 -35.31 5.62 -10.15
C ALA A 596 -36.57 5.90 -10.99
N GLU A 597 -37.33 6.91 -10.58
CA GLU A 597 -38.51 7.47 -11.23
C GLU A 597 -38.18 8.30 -12.49
N ASN A 598 -36.90 8.63 -12.72
CA ASN A 598 -36.47 9.38 -13.89
C ASN A 598 -36.57 8.51 -15.14
N ARG A 599 -37.14 9.04 -16.24
CA ARG A 599 -37.33 8.25 -17.47
C ARG A 599 -36.04 7.69 -18.05
N LEU A 600 -34.90 8.33 -17.79
CA LEU A 600 -33.59 7.91 -18.29
C LEU A 600 -32.92 6.85 -17.40
N ALA A 601 -33.41 6.62 -16.18
CA ALA A 601 -32.76 5.73 -15.22
C ALA A 601 -32.71 4.28 -15.71
N GLY A 602 -33.81 3.76 -16.30
CA GLY A 602 -33.87 2.39 -16.79
C GLY A 602 -32.89 2.10 -17.93
N ASP A 603 -32.77 3.02 -18.89
CA ASP A 603 -31.81 2.91 -19.99
C ASP A 603 -30.37 3.03 -19.50
N PHE A 604 -30.12 3.90 -18.51
CA PHE A 604 -28.81 3.99 -17.87
C PHE A 604 -28.45 2.70 -17.14
N GLU A 605 -29.35 2.10 -16.36
CA GLU A 605 -29.13 0.80 -15.71
C GLU A 605 -28.83 -0.30 -16.72
N LYS A 606 -29.58 -0.35 -17.83
CA LYS A 606 -29.32 -1.30 -18.92
C LYS A 606 -27.93 -1.12 -19.52
N SER A 607 -27.44 0.11 -19.63
CA SER A 607 -26.07 0.39 -20.11
C SER A 607 -24.99 -0.22 -19.21
N LEU A 608 -25.28 -0.39 -17.90
CA LEU A 608 -24.34 -0.94 -16.93
C LEU A 608 -24.23 -2.46 -16.98
N GLU A 609 -25.14 -3.16 -17.68
CA GLU A 609 -25.09 -4.62 -17.84
C GLU A 609 -23.82 -5.08 -18.57
N VAL A 610 -23.22 -4.23 -19.41
CA VAL A 610 -21.93 -4.49 -20.07
C VAL A 610 -20.78 -4.68 -19.07
N TYR A 611 -20.92 -4.14 -17.85
CA TYR A 611 -19.96 -4.30 -16.76
C TYR A 611 -20.32 -5.49 -15.85
N GLY A 612 -21.36 -6.25 -16.17
CA GLY A 612 -21.82 -7.42 -15.40
C GLY A 612 -22.79 -7.09 -14.27
N ALA A 613 -23.28 -5.85 -14.17
CA ALA A 613 -24.37 -5.50 -13.26
C ALA A 613 -25.70 -6.08 -13.76
N ARG A 614 -26.63 -6.42 -12.85
CA ARG A 614 -27.99 -6.86 -13.19
C ARG A 614 -29.01 -6.13 -12.33
N PHE A 615 -30.08 -5.67 -12.95
CA PHE A 615 -31.09 -4.84 -12.31
C PHE A 615 -32.46 -5.53 -12.35
N THR A 616 -33.15 -5.49 -11.22
CA THR A 616 -34.55 -5.93 -11.06
C THR A 616 -35.29 -4.88 -10.24
N PRO A 617 -36.63 -4.85 -10.25
CA PRO A 617 -37.39 -3.88 -9.46
C PRO A 617 -37.09 -3.95 -7.95
N GLU A 618 -36.73 -5.13 -7.44
CA GLU A 618 -36.48 -5.37 -6.01
C GLU A 618 -34.99 -5.37 -5.66
N THR A 619 -34.10 -5.72 -6.59
CA THR A 619 -32.68 -5.97 -6.29
C THR A 619 -31.72 -5.49 -7.37
N VAL A 620 -30.54 -5.06 -6.94
CA VAL A 620 -29.39 -4.76 -7.80
C VAL A 620 -28.30 -5.80 -7.50
N THR A 621 -27.76 -6.42 -8.53
CA THR A 621 -26.66 -7.40 -8.41
C THR A 621 -25.42 -6.88 -9.09
N ILE A 622 -24.31 -6.77 -8.34
CA ILE A 622 -23.02 -6.27 -8.83
C ILE A 622 -21.94 -7.19 -8.26
N GLU A 623 -21.00 -7.65 -9.10
CA GLU A 623 -19.93 -8.58 -8.68
C GLU A 623 -20.49 -9.84 -7.97
N ASN A 624 -21.60 -10.39 -8.47
CA ASN A 624 -22.33 -11.51 -7.87
C ASN A 624 -22.87 -11.27 -6.45
N ARG A 625 -22.83 -10.03 -5.95
CA ARG A 625 -23.43 -9.62 -4.67
C ARG A 625 -24.79 -8.99 -4.93
N ARG A 626 -25.82 -9.50 -4.27
CA ARG A 626 -27.20 -9.03 -4.41
C ARG A 626 -27.56 -8.06 -3.29
N PHE A 627 -28.03 -6.87 -3.65
CA PHE A 627 -28.44 -5.81 -2.74
C PHE A 627 -29.94 -5.49 -2.94
N PRO A 628 -30.76 -5.49 -1.87
CA PRO A 628 -32.13 -5.00 -1.95
C PRO A 628 -32.16 -3.51 -2.34
N ARG A 629 -33.05 -3.11 -3.24
CA ARG A 629 -33.29 -1.69 -3.54
C ARG A 629 -33.89 -0.97 -2.34
N ALA A 630 -34.80 -1.64 -1.64
CA ALA A 630 -35.34 -1.17 -0.38
C ALA A 630 -34.22 -1.02 0.66
N GLY A 631 -34.17 0.12 1.35
CA GLY A 631 -33.18 0.38 2.40
C GLY A 631 -31.77 0.69 1.92
N HIS A 632 -31.54 0.89 0.62
CA HIS A 632 -30.22 1.22 0.08
C HIS A 632 -30.25 2.43 -0.85
N THR A 633 -29.10 3.09 -0.98
CA THR A 633 -28.85 4.13 -1.98
C THR A 633 -27.71 3.68 -2.89
N PHE A 634 -27.93 3.77 -4.21
CA PHE A 634 -26.96 3.39 -5.22
C PHE A 634 -26.54 4.61 -6.02
N VAL A 635 -25.25 4.67 -6.34
CA VAL A 635 -24.71 5.67 -7.27
C VAL A 635 -23.86 4.95 -8.29
N PHE A 636 -24.06 5.23 -9.56
CA PHE A 636 -23.36 4.63 -10.69
C PHE A 636 -22.76 5.70 -11.58
N ALA A 637 -21.65 5.39 -12.24
CA ALA A 637 -21.07 6.15 -13.33
C ALA A 637 -20.97 5.24 -14.56
N ALA A 638 -21.26 5.79 -15.73
CA ALA A 638 -21.13 5.12 -17.02
C ALA A 638 -20.52 6.09 -18.04
N PHE A 639 -19.98 5.57 -19.14
CA PHE A 639 -19.61 6.44 -20.26
C PHE A 639 -20.86 7.10 -20.82
N ASN A 640 -20.72 8.35 -21.28
CA ASN A 640 -21.75 8.95 -22.09
C ASN A 640 -21.83 8.17 -23.43
N PRO A 641 -23.01 7.66 -23.84
CA PRO A 641 -23.16 6.91 -25.08
C PRO A 641 -22.82 7.72 -26.34
N SER A 642 -23.02 9.04 -26.32
CA SER A 642 -22.77 9.95 -27.44
C SER A 642 -21.29 10.36 -27.55
N ASP A 643 -20.58 10.43 -26.42
CA ASP A 643 -19.15 10.73 -26.40
C ASP A 643 -18.46 10.11 -25.15
N PRO A 644 -17.70 9.03 -25.31
CA PRO A 644 -16.96 8.38 -24.22
C PRO A 644 -15.92 9.27 -23.51
N ALA A 645 -15.59 10.45 -24.07
CA ALA A 645 -14.80 11.47 -23.37
C ALA A 645 -15.49 11.98 -22.09
N PHE A 646 -16.82 11.92 -22.05
CA PHE A 646 -17.62 12.30 -20.91
C PHE A 646 -18.18 11.08 -20.17
N SER A 647 -18.67 11.31 -18.95
CA SER A 647 -19.33 10.30 -18.13
C SER A 647 -20.69 10.82 -17.68
N GLY A 648 -21.66 9.92 -17.66
CA GLY A 648 -22.93 10.11 -16.98
C GLY A 648 -22.90 9.45 -15.60
N ALA A 649 -23.73 9.92 -14.68
CA ALA A 649 -23.94 9.26 -13.40
C ALA A 649 -25.43 9.13 -13.08
N LEU A 650 -25.79 8.05 -12.36
CA LEU A 650 -27.15 7.77 -11.89
C LEU A 650 -27.13 7.62 -10.38
N ALA A 651 -28.02 8.33 -9.69
CA ALA A 651 -28.28 8.13 -8.26
C ALA A 651 -29.72 7.66 -8.02
N VAL A 652 -29.89 6.51 -7.37
CA VAL A 652 -31.19 5.93 -7.02
C VAL A 652 -31.23 5.60 -5.53
N SER A 653 -32.35 5.85 -4.86
CA SER A 653 -32.44 5.65 -3.41
C SER A 653 -33.78 5.06 -2.98
N GLY A 654 -33.71 3.98 -2.19
CA GLY A 654 -34.82 3.47 -1.40
C GLY A 654 -34.96 4.14 -0.02
N THR A 655 -34.15 5.16 0.29
CA THR A 655 -34.13 5.91 1.57
C THR A 655 -34.01 7.43 1.33
N PRO A 656 -34.96 8.03 0.58
CA PRO A 656 -34.84 9.39 0.05
C PRO A 656 -34.71 10.48 1.13
N ASP A 657 -35.23 10.22 2.33
CA ASP A 657 -35.19 11.09 3.50
C ASP A 657 -33.77 11.38 4.02
N LYS A 658 -32.74 10.65 3.55
CA LYS A 658 -31.33 10.88 3.90
C LYS A 658 -30.45 11.36 2.73
N LEU A 659 -31.03 11.73 1.58
CA LEU A 659 -30.29 12.13 0.38
C LEU A 659 -29.36 13.33 0.59
N GLN A 660 -29.67 14.23 1.53
CA GLN A 660 -28.80 15.37 1.87
C GLN A 660 -27.38 14.95 2.32
N LEU A 661 -27.24 13.78 2.94
CA LEU A 661 -25.94 13.24 3.34
C LEU A 661 -25.10 12.80 2.13
N LEU A 662 -25.74 12.46 1.01
CA LEU A 662 -25.09 11.99 -0.20
C LEU A 662 -24.23 13.09 -0.83
N ALA A 663 -24.74 14.33 -0.89
CA ALA A 663 -24.03 15.48 -1.44
C ALA A 663 -22.68 15.73 -0.75
N ARG A 664 -22.65 15.59 0.59
CA ARG A 664 -21.42 15.75 1.40
C ARG A 664 -20.45 14.59 1.22
N LYS A 665 -20.96 13.38 0.98
CA LYS A 665 -20.15 12.16 0.88
C LYS A 665 -19.52 11.99 -0.50
N LEU A 666 -20.25 12.25 -1.58
CA LEU A 666 -19.83 11.96 -2.96
C LEU A 666 -18.43 12.47 -3.34
N PRO A 667 -17.98 13.68 -2.96
CA PRO A 667 -16.62 14.14 -3.25
C PRO A 667 -15.52 13.21 -2.73
N HIS A 668 -15.75 12.49 -1.64
CA HIS A 668 -14.79 11.53 -1.07
C HIS A 668 -14.74 10.18 -1.82
N TYR A 669 -15.69 9.92 -2.71
CA TYR A 669 -15.83 8.66 -3.44
C TYR A 669 -15.54 8.78 -4.95
N GLY A 670 -14.95 9.90 -5.40
CA GLY A 670 -14.72 10.19 -6.82
C GLY A 670 -14.04 9.05 -7.61
N LYS A 671 -13.12 8.29 -7.00
CA LYS A 671 -12.39 7.21 -7.68
C LYS A 671 -13.25 6.00 -8.08
N TYR A 672 -14.47 5.87 -7.54
CA TYR A 672 -15.33 4.71 -7.77
C TYR A 672 -16.23 4.91 -8.98
N SER A 673 -16.60 3.80 -9.63
CA SER A 673 -17.62 3.77 -10.68
C SER A 673 -19.01 3.46 -10.13
N TRP A 674 -19.08 2.78 -8.98
CA TRP A 674 -20.35 2.47 -8.33
C TRP A 674 -20.22 2.45 -6.81
N LEU A 675 -21.30 2.80 -6.13
CA LEU A 675 -21.43 2.88 -4.67
C LEU A 675 -22.75 2.27 -4.22
N VAL A 676 -22.73 1.61 -3.07
CA VAL A 676 -23.90 1.11 -2.35
C VAL A 676 -23.82 1.60 -0.91
N PHE A 677 -24.84 2.34 -0.48
CA PHE A 677 -25.01 2.79 0.89
C PHE A 677 -26.17 2.07 1.55
N ASP A 678 -26.05 1.80 2.85
CA ASP A 678 -27.16 1.32 3.69
C ASP A 678 -28.16 2.45 4.03
N LYS A 679 -29.20 2.12 4.81
CA LYS A 679 -30.24 3.06 5.24
C LYS A 679 -29.74 4.17 6.18
N GLU A 680 -28.52 4.05 6.71
CA GLU A 680 -27.82 5.06 7.51
C GLU A 680 -26.86 5.90 6.66
N MET A 681 -26.78 5.67 5.35
CA MET A 681 -25.79 6.28 4.45
C MET A 681 -24.34 5.91 4.79
N ASN A 682 -24.11 4.73 5.40
CA ASN A 682 -22.78 4.15 5.50
C ASN A 682 -22.46 3.36 4.23
N SER A 683 -21.20 3.42 3.80
CA SER A 683 -20.74 2.73 2.60
C SER A 683 -20.71 1.22 2.83
N LEU A 684 -21.63 0.49 2.20
CA LEU A 684 -21.75 -0.98 2.29
C LEU A 684 -20.87 -1.68 1.24
N ALA A 685 -20.80 -1.11 0.03
CA ALA A 685 -19.99 -1.61 -1.06
C ALA A 685 -19.62 -0.49 -2.04
N SER A 686 -18.52 -0.67 -2.76
CA SER A 686 -18.04 0.26 -3.78
C SER A 686 -17.11 -0.47 -4.72
N GLY A 687 -17.05 -0.06 -5.99
CA GLY A 687 -16.12 -0.64 -6.94
C GLY A 687 -15.89 0.21 -8.17
N ILE A 688 -15.09 -0.31 -9.07
CA ILE A 688 -14.67 0.34 -10.31
C ILE A 688 -14.99 -0.61 -11.44
N TRP A 689 -15.61 -0.13 -12.51
CA TRP A 689 -15.92 -0.98 -13.65
C TRP A 689 -14.65 -1.47 -14.35
N THR A 690 -14.71 -2.66 -14.93
CA THR A 690 -13.62 -3.18 -15.76
C THR A 690 -13.56 -2.42 -17.08
N VAL A 691 -12.35 -2.02 -17.47
CA VAL A 691 -12.10 -1.33 -18.73
C VAL A 691 -12.01 -2.35 -19.87
N SER A 692 -12.98 -2.33 -20.79
CA SER A 692 -13.09 -3.33 -21.86
C SER A 692 -12.67 -2.84 -23.26
N ARG A 693 -12.43 -1.54 -23.45
CA ARG A 693 -12.13 -0.94 -24.77
C ARG A 693 -10.90 -0.03 -24.71
N SER A 694 -9.73 -0.46 -25.19
CA SER A 694 -8.55 0.40 -25.30
C SER A 694 -8.17 0.58 -26.77
N PRO A 695 -7.87 1.81 -27.25
CA PRO A 695 -7.32 2.04 -28.59
C PRO A 695 -5.89 1.48 -28.74
N LEU A 696 -5.30 1.05 -27.62
CA LEU A 696 -4.01 0.38 -27.55
C LEU A 696 -4.16 -1.14 -27.39
N ALA A 697 -5.38 -1.68 -27.36
CA ALA A 697 -5.61 -3.12 -27.27
C ALA A 697 -6.55 -3.60 -28.38
N LEU A 698 -6.02 -4.37 -29.32
CA LEU A 698 -6.74 -4.87 -30.49
C LEU A 698 -6.97 -6.38 -30.39
N ASP A 699 -8.24 -6.79 -30.52
CA ASP A 699 -8.60 -8.18 -30.82
C ASP A 699 -8.45 -8.41 -32.32
N LEU A 700 -7.56 -9.34 -32.70
CA LEU A 700 -7.23 -9.68 -34.09
C LEU A 700 -7.94 -10.97 -34.53
N ALA A 701 -8.65 -11.65 -33.62
CA ALA A 701 -9.32 -12.93 -33.84
C ALA A 701 -10.85 -12.88 -33.66
N GLY A 702 -11.39 -11.84 -33.02
CA GLY A 702 -12.83 -11.67 -32.77
C GLY A 702 -13.38 -12.60 -31.68
N SER A 703 -12.51 -13.21 -30.87
CA SER A 703 -12.84 -14.19 -29.83
C SER A 703 -13.02 -13.58 -28.43
N GLY A 704 -12.95 -12.26 -28.31
CA GLY A 704 -12.92 -11.56 -27.02
C GLY A 704 -11.52 -11.59 -26.39
N PRO A 705 -11.30 -10.79 -25.31
CA PRO A 705 -9.99 -10.65 -24.71
C PRO A 705 -9.57 -11.96 -23.98
N PRO A 706 -8.40 -12.55 -24.30
CA PRO A 706 -7.83 -13.62 -23.49
C PRO A 706 -7.49 -13.08 -22.10
N ALA A 707 -7.44 -13.98 -21.11
CA ALA A 707 -6.95 -13.63 -19.78
C ALA A 707 -5.52 -13.06 -19.88
N ARG A 708 -5.22 -12.06 -19.05
CA ARG A 708 -3.87 -11.49 -18.96
C ARG A 708 -2.94 -12.51 -18.33
N THR A 709 -1.89 -12.89 -19.05
CA THR A 709 -0.96 -13.96 -18.64
C THR A 709 0.51 -13.52 -18.63
N TYR A 710 0.80 -12.23 -18.72
CA TYR A 710 2.18 -11.76 -18.60
C TYR A 710 2.73 -11.92 -17.17
N PRO A 711 4.03 -12.20 -17.03
CA PRO A 711 4.66 -12.43 -15.74
C PRO A 711 4.62 -11.19 -14.85
N GLY A 712 4.36 -11.40 -13.56
CA GLY A 712 4.38 -10.34 -12.55
C GLY A 712 5.75 -9.66 -12.45
N ARG A 713 5.75 -8.37 -12.11
CA ARG A 713 6.97 -7.58 -11.92
C ARG A 713 7.44 -7.63 -10.47
N GLU A 714 8.73 -7.89 -10.30
CA GLU A 714 9.38 -7.77 -8.99
C GLU A 714 9.54 -6.29 -8.59
N PRO A 715 9.31 -5.96 -7.30
CA PRO A 715 9.48 -4.59 -6.84
C PRO A 715 10.96 -4.15 -6.88
N LEU A 716 11.21 -2.84 -7.07
CA LEU A 716 12.57 -2.30 -7.16
C LEU A 716 13.44 -2.73 -5.97
N ALA A 717 12.86 -2.63 -4.78
CA ALA A 717 13.40 -3.12 -3.53
C ALA A 717 12.25 -3.66 -2.69
N ARG A 718 12.51 -4.72 -1.94
CA ARG A 718 11.52 -5.37 -1.11
C ARG A 718 11.47 -4.76 0.27
N LEU A 719 10.26 -4.46 0.75
CA LEU A 719 10.07 -4.11 2.15
C LEU A 719 10.47 -5.32 3.01
N PRO A 720 11.45 -5.20 3.91
CA PRO A 720 11.82 -6.30 4.78
C PRO A 720 10.63 -6.74 5.63
N SER A 721 10.39 -8.05 5.70
CA SER A 721 9.42 -8.63 6.62
C SER A 721 10.04 -8.78 8.01
N VAL A 722 9.19 -8.82 9.04
CA VAL A 722 9.59 -9.27 10.38
C VAL A 722 9.80 -10.78 10.45
N PHE A 723 9.24 -11.51 9.48
CA PHE A 723 9.38 -12.96 9.35
C PHE A 723 10.51 -13.34 8.40
N SER A 724 11.14 -14.48 8.65
CA SER A 724 12.28 -14.95 7.87
C SER A 724 11.92 -16.15 6.99
N GLU A 725 11.86 -15.91 5.68
CA GLU A 725 11.75 -16.95 4.66
C GLU A 725 12.79 -18.06 4.87
N THR A 726 14.05 -17.69 5.10
CA THR A 726 15.14 -18.65 5.32
C THR A 726 14.91 -19.56 6.53
N ARG A 727 14.45 -19.00 7.67
CA ARG A 727 14.14 -19.82 8.86
C ARG A 727 12.97 -20.74 8.58
N MET A 728 11.89 -20.23 8.01
CA MET A 728 10.69 -21.00 7.74
C MET A 728 10.97 -22.18 6.79
N LEU A 729 11.70 -21.94 5.69
CA LEU A 729 12.14 -23.00 4.77
C LEU A 729 13.14 -23.98 5.42
N GLY A 730 13.92 -23.51 6.39
CA GLY A 730 14.82 -24.36 7.18
C GLY A 730 14.05 -25.31 8.10
N ASP A 731 13.04 -24.79 8.80
CA ASP A 731 12.15 -25.56 9.67
C ASP A 731 11.41 -26.64 8.87
N ILE A 732 10.88 -26.29 7.68
CA ILE A 732 10.19 -27.25 6.79
C ILE A 732 11.12 -28.36 6.32
N ARG A 733 12.32 -28.00 5.83
CA ARG A 733 13.33 -28.99 5.41
C ARG A 733 13.69 -29.94 6.53
N LYS A 734 13.82 -29.43 7.76
CA LYS A 734 14.12 -30.26 8.94
C LYS A 734 12.98 -31.23 9.26
N LEU A 735 11.75 -30.73 9.33
CA LEU A 735 10.57 -31.55 9.66
C LEU A 735 10.29 -32.62 8.61
N SER A 736 10.55 -32.32 7.34
CA SER A 736 10.31 -33.22 6.19
C SER A 736 11.40 -34.28 5.99
N ALA A 737 12.53 -34.15 6.67
CA ALA A 737 13.70 -35.02 6.47
C ALA A 737 13.80 -36.19 7.47
N PHE A 738 12.84 -36.36 8.39
CA PHE A 738 12.93 -37.42 9.38
C PHE A 738 12.75 -38.82 8.77
N ALA A 739 13.73 -39.69 8.99
CA ALA A 739 13.67 -41.09 8.58
C ALA A 739 12.43 -41.79 9.18
N GLY A 740 11.65 -42.47 8.32
CA GLY A 740 10.39 -43.11 8.69
C GLY A 740 9.16 -42.18 8.70
N GLY A 741 9.33 -40.90 8.37
CA GLY A 741 8.25 -39.92 8.25
C GLY A 741 7.65 -39.50 9.59
N ARG A 742 6.59 -38.68 9.54
CA ARG A 742 5.87 -38.20 10.73
C ARG A 742 4.55 -38.95 10.96
N GLY A 743 4.52 -40.22 10.55
CA GLY A 743 3.42 -41.15 10.79
C GLY A 743 3.14 -41.40 12.28
N PRO A 744 1.90 -41.80 12.64
CA PRO A 744 1.55 -42.15 14.02
C PRO A 744 2.51 -43.18 14.61
N GLY A 745 3.05 -42.89 15.79
CA GLY A 745 3.98 -43.76 16.53
C GLY A 745 5.41 -43.80 15.97
N SER A 746 5.73 -43.08 14.89
CA SER A 746 7.04 -43.14 14.25
C SER A 746 8.16 -42.49 15.08
N ALA A 747 9.41 -42.86 14.79
CA ALA A 747 10.57 -42.18 15.36
C ALA A 747 10.70 -40.73 14.85
N GLY A 748 10.26 -40.45 13.62
CA GLY A 748 10.26 -39.12 13.04
C GLY A 748 9.27 -38.18 13.72
N LEU A 749 8.07 -38.67 14.07
CA LEU A 749 7.06 -37.93 14.82
C LEU A 749 7.59 -37.49 16.19
N ARG A 750 8.21 -38.39 16.95
CA ARG A 750 8.85 -38.05 18.25
C ARG A 750 9.97 -37.02 18.11
N LYS A 751 10.78 -37.10 17.05
CA LYS A 751 11.83 -36.11 16.75
C LYS A 751 11.24 -34.75 16.38
N ALA A 752 10.12 -34.74 15.65
CA ALA A 752 9.39 -33.51 15.33
C ALA A 752 8.90 -32.84 16.63
N ALA A 753 8.20 -33.57 17.51
CA ALA A 753 7.74 -33.06 18.79
C ALA A 753 8.88 -32.47 19.63
N ALA A 754 10.01 -33.17 19.75
CA ALA A 754 11.19 -32.69 20.48
C ALA A 754 11.80 -31.43 19.85
N SER A 755 11.82 -31.35 18.51
CA SER A 755 12.32 -30.16 17.80
C SER A 755 11.39 -28.95 18.00
N ILE A 756 10.07 -29.15 17.96
CA ILE A 756 9.08 -28.09 18.16
C ILE A 756 9.15 -27.57 19.59
N LYS A 757 9.23 -28.48 20.57
CA LYS A 757 9.43 -28.16 21.99
C LYS A 757 10.66 -27.27 22.18
N ALA A 758 11.82 -27.67 21.66
CA ALA A 758 13.06 -26.91 21.77
C ALA A 758 12.95 -25.52 21.09
N ALA A 759 12.20 -25.42 19.99
CA ALA A 759 11.98 -24.15 19.30
C ALA A 759 11.08 -23.20 20.11
N PHE A 760 10.01 -23.69 20.75
CA PHE A 760 9.19 -22.89 21.66
C PHE A 760 9.97 -22.41 22.88
N GLU A 761 10.77 -23.28 23.51
CA GLU A 761 11.63 -22.91 24.63
C GLU A 761 12.67 -21.84 24.23
N SER A 762 13.30 -22.01 23.06
CA SER A 762 14.26 -21.04 22.51
C SER A 762 13.61 -19.70 22.14
N ALA A 763 12.30 -19.69 21.87
CA ALA A 763 11.53 -18.48 21.64
C ALA A 763 11.09 -17.77 22.93
N GLY A 764 11.38 -18.36 24.11
CA GLY A 764 11.05 -17.77 25.42
C GLY A 764 9.64 -18.10 25.93
N LEU A 765 8.98 -19.09 25.33
CA LEU A 765 7.64 -19.52 25.75
C LEU A 765 7.73 -20.47 26.95
N SER A 766 6.67 -20.53 27.74
CA SER A 766 6.56 -21.45 28.88
C SER A 766 5.52 -22.54 28.61
N PRO A 767 5.70 -23.78 29.11
CA PRO A 767 4.64 -24.79 29.05
C PRO A 767 3.35 -24.28 29.70
N LEU A 768 2.19 -24.60 29.12
CA LEU A 768 0.91 -24.24 29.73
C LEU A 768 0.74 -24.97 31.08
N PRO A 769 0.35 -24.29 32.18
CA PRO A 769 0.21 -24.94 33.49
C PRO A 769 -0.87 -26.02 33.49
N GLY A 770 -0.54 -27.20 34.03
CA GLY A 770 -1.49 -28.30 34.26
C GLY A 770 -1.44 -29.44 33.24
N LYS A 771 -0.57 -30.44 33.53
CA LYS A 771 -0.42 -31.78 32.91
C LYS A 771 0.13 -31.86 31.47
N SER A 772 0.71 -33.03 31.16
CA SER A 772 0.93 -33.50 29.78
C SER A 772 -0.44 -33.58 29.07
N PHE A 773 -0.47 -33.21 27.80
CA PHE A 773 -1.65 -33.29 26.93
C PHE A 773 -1.51 -34.49 25.98
N PRO A 774 -1.73 -35.73 26.46
CA PRO A 774 -1.58 -36.92 25.62
C PRO A 774 -2.64 -36.92 24.53
N ALA A 775 -2.27 -37.32 23.31
CA ALA A 775 -3.17 -37.42 22.15
C ALA A 775 -4.18 -38.60 22.24
N GLY A 776 -4.58 -39.02 23.46
CA GLY A 776 -5.65 -40.00 23.71
C GLY A 776 -5.39 -41.46 23.33
N ASN A 777 -4.48 -41.79 22.40
CA ASN A 777 -4.20 -43.17 21.95
C ASN A 777 -2.75 -43.64 22.26
N PRO A 778 -2.56 -44.70 23.08
CA PRO A 778 -1.23 -45.26 23.37
C PRO A 778 -0.44 -45.75 22.15
N ARG A 779 -1.09 -46.03 21.01
CA ARG A 779 -0.42 -46.45 19.76
C ARG A 779 0.10 -45.28 18.91
N ALA A 780 -0.30 -44.03 19.19
CA ALA A 780 0.13 -42.83 18.45
C ALA A 780 1.48 -42.27 18.90
N GLY A 781 1.95 -42.60 20.11
CA GLY A 781 3.35 -42.48 20.51
C GLY A 781 4.00 -41.07 20.51
N ALA A 782 3.24 -39.98 20.41
CA ALA A 782 3.69 -38.62 20.70
C ALA A 782 2.59 -37.79 21.42
N ASP A 783 2.99 -36.79 22.22
CA ASP A 783 2.10 -35.91 22.98
C ASP A 783 1.89 -34.58 22.24
N ASN A 784 0.77 -33.88 22.47
CA ASN A 784 0.62 -32.51 21.98
C ASN A 784 1.70 -31.62 22.61
N VAL A 785 2.27 -30.70 21.83
CA VAL A 785 3.28 -29.74 22.32
C VAL A 785 2.62 -28.39 22.51
N ILE A 786 2.32 -28.04 23.77
CA ILE A 786 1.54 -26.85 24.14
C ILE A 786 2.39 -25.89 24.99
N TYR A 787 2.61 -24.69 24.47
CA TYR A 787 3.38 -23.63 25.13
C TYR A 787 2.62 -22.30 25.03
N ALA A 788 2.93 -21.33 25.90
CA ALA A 788 2.31 -20.02 25.90
C ALA A 788 3.34 -18.89 25.98
N ALA A 789 3.06 -17.80 25.27
CA ALA A 789 3.65 -16.50 25.49
C ALA A 789 2.73 -15.71 26.44
N GLN A 790 3.28 -15.22 27.56
CA GLN A 790 2.49 -14.56 28.60
C GLN A 790 2.05 -13.15 28.16
N GLY A 791 0.76 -12.85 28.31
CA GLY A 791 0.19 -11.53 28.01
C GLY A 791 0.63 -10.46 29.02
N ARG A 792 0.83 -9.23 28.54
CA ARG A 792 1.28 -8.08 29.35
C ARG A 792 0.19 -7.45 30.21
N LYS A 793 -1.07 -7.50 29.78
CA LYS A 793 -2.21 -6.80 30.43
C LYS A 793 -3.31 -7.75 30.89
N LYS A 794 -3.58 -8.79 30.09
CA LYS A 794 -4.64 -9.79 30.30
C LYS A 794 -4.02 -11.21 30.30
N PRO A 795 -3.16 -11.52 31.27
CA PRO A 795 -2.40 -12.78 31.29
C PRO A 795 -3.25 -14.05 31.31
N ASP A 796 -4.49 -13.97 31.76
CA ASP A 796 -5.39 -15.12 31.91
C ASP A 796 -6.45 -15.20 30.80
N GLU A 797 -6.36 -14.35 29.77
CA GLU A 797 -7.15 -14.44 28.54
C GLU A 797 -6.26 -14.98 27.41
N TYR A 798 -6.79 -15.86 26.57
CA TYR A 798 -5.99 -16.62 25.62
C TYR A 798 -6.48 -16.48 24.18
N LEU A 799 -5.52 -16.39 23.26
CA LEU A 799 -5.71 -16.72 21.84
C LEU A 799 -4.94 -18.02 21.56
N VAL A 800 -5.53 -18.95 20.81
CA VAL A 800 -4.83 -20.18 20.39
C VAL A 800 -4.37 -20.04 18.94
N LEU A 801 -3.08 -20.28 18.72
CA LEU A 801 -2.49 -20.49 17.40
C LEU A 801 -2.09 -21.97 17.30
N SER A 802 -2.53 -22.67 16.26
CA SER A 802 -2.29 -24.11 16.13
C SER A 802 -1.85 -24.55 14.75
N ALA A 803 -1.20 -25.72 14.73
CA ALA A 803 -0.93 -26.53 13.55
C ALA A 803 -0.74 -27.99 13.98
N HIS A 804 -1.08 -28.95 13.15
CA HIS A 804 -0.71 -30.35 13.42
C HIS A 804 0.69 -30.65 12.90
N TYR A 805 1.43 -31.50 13.60
CA TYR A 805 2.79 -31.89 13.23
C TYR A 805 2.92 -33.34 12.77
N ASP A 806 1.86 -34.14 12.94
CA ASP A 806 1.75 -35.47 12.35
C ASP A 806 1.49 -35.41 10.85
N HIS A 807 1.72 -36.54 10.19
CA HIS A 807 1.39 -36.76 8.80
C HIS A 807 1.19 -38.27 8.57
N LEU A 808 1.02 -38.69 7.31
CA LEU A 808 0.85 -40.09 6.93
C LEU A 808 2.06 -40.99 7.29
N ALA A 809 1.75 -42.24 7.65
CA ALA A 809 2.75 -43.27 7.85
C ALA A 809 3.36 -43.73 6.52
N ALA A 810 4.64 -44.08 6.53
CA ALA A 810 5.31 -44.67 5.36
C ALA A 810 4.61 -45.96 4.91
N ALA A 811 4.46 -46.12 3.60
CA ALA A 811 3.84 -47.29 2.99
C ALA A 811 4.84 -48.00 2.06
N GLY A 812 5.29 -49.19 2.44
CA GLY A 812 6.35 -49.91 1.71
C GLY A 812 7.66 -49.11 1.69
N SER A 813 8.20 -48.83 0.50
CA SER A 813 9.39 -47.99 0.29
C SER A 813 9.07 -46.50 0.13
N SER A 814 7.79 -46.11 0.11
CA SER A 814 7.35 -44.74 -0.09
C SER A 814 7.27 -43.98 1.22
N LEU A 815 8.08 -42.92 1.33
CA LEU A 815 8.04 -41.94 2.41
C LEU A 815 7.11 -40.79 2.02
N PHE A 816 6.31 -40.31 2.96
CA PHE A 816 5.51 -39.09 2.82
C PHE A 816 6.20 -37.96 3.59
N PRO A 817 6.88 -37.01 2.92
CA PRO A 817 7.65 -35.97 3.61
C PRO A 817 6.75 -34.94 4.31
N GLY A 818 5.57 -34.68 3.77
CA GLY A 818 4.59 -33.76 4.35
C GLY A 818 5.12 -32.33 4.43
N ALA A 819 5.74 -31.84 3.37
CA ALA A 819 6.36 -30.52 3.37
C ALA A 819 5.31 -29.40 3.47
N ASP A 820 4.24 -29.49 2.68
CA ASP A 820 3.09 -28.61 2.77
C ASP A 820 2.13 -29.10 3.88
N ASP A 821 1.96 -30.41 4.00
CA ASP A 821 1.05 -31.06 4.96
C ASP A 821 1.80 -31.88 6.05
N ASN A 822 2.08 -31.35 7.22
CA ASN A 822 1.89 -29.96 7.60
C ASN A 822 3.14 -29.33 8.22
N ALA A 823 4.31 -29.66 7.67
CA ALA A 823 5.55 -28.98 8.07
C ALA A 823 5.48 -27.46 7.81
N SER A 824 4.71 -27.04 6.80
CA SER A 824 4.47 -25.62 6.49
C SER A 824 3.70 -24.89 7.61
N GLY A 825 2.60 -25.47 8.13
CA GLY A 825 1.81 -24.91 9.23
C GLY A 825 2.60 -24.86 10.53
N VAL A 826 3.35 -25.93 10.85
CA VAL A 826 4.25 -25.94 12.02
C VAL A 826 5.32 -24.86 11.88
N SER A 827 5.93 -24.72 10.70
CA SER A 827 6.95 -23.69 10.46
C SER A 827 6.42 -22.27 10.67
N LEU A 828 5.20 -21.99 10.19
CA LEU A 828 4.52 -20.72 10.46
C LEU A 828 4.24 -20.53 11.96
N LEU A 829 3.76 -21.55 12.65
CA LEU A 829 3.53 -21.52 14.10
C LEU A 829 4.82 -21.21 14.88
N LEU A 830 5.94 -21.85 14.51
CA LEU A 830 7.25 -21.61 15.13
C LEU A 830 7.75 -20.19 14.90
N GLU A 831 7.53 -19.64 13.71
CA GLU A 831 7.96 -18.28 13.38
C GLU A 831 7.13 -17.23 14.14
N LEU A 832 5.82 -17.43 14.28
CA LEU A 832 4.95 -16.61 15.14
C LEU A 832 5.36 -16.73 16.62
N ALA A 833 5.73 -17.92 17.09
CA ALA A 833 6.24 -18.11 18.46
C ALA A 833 7.50 -17.28 18.73
N ARG A 834 8.46 -17.26 17.79
CA ARG A 834 9.66 -16.42 17.89
C ARG A 834 9.34 -14.93 17.93
N HIS A 835 8.29 -14.50 17.22
CA HIS A 835 7.86 -13.11 17.21
C HIS A 835 7.22 -12.72 18.54
N TYR A 836 6.18 -13.43 18.98
CA TYR A 836 5.43 -13.08 20.20
C TYR A 836 6.17 -13.40 21.50
N GLY A 837 7.13 -14.33 21.48
CA GLY A 837 8.03 -14.54 22.60
C GLY A 837 8.95 -13.33 22.87
N ARG A 838 9.26 -12.54 21.82
CA ARG A 838 10.03 -11.28 21.93
C ARG A 838 9.15 -10.04 22.06
N ASN A 839 7.93 -10.10 21.53
CA ASN A 839 6.96 -9.00 21.52
C ASN A 839 5.62 -9.50 22.12
N PRO A 840 5.52 -9.59 23.45
CA PRO A 840 4.32 -10.16 24.07
C PRO A 840 3.08 -9.27 23.84
N ALA A 841 1.95 -9.88 23.50
CA ALA A 841 0.68 -9.19 23.29
C ALA A 841 0.02 -8.77 24.63
N ALA A 842 -1.16 -8.13 24.58
CA ALA A 842 -1.91 -7.81 25.78
C ALA A 842 -2.43 -9.08 26.47
N ARG A 843 -3.02 -10.00 25.70
CA ARG A 843 -3.46 -11.34 26.07
C ARG A 843 -2.35 -12.37 25.92
N SER A 844 -2.48 -13.48 26.63
CA SER A 844 -1.61 -14.63 26.44
C SER A 844 -1.91 -15.32 25.12
N ILE A 845 -0.89 -15.88 24.47
CA ILE A 845 -1.04 -16.63 23.22
C ILE A 845 -0.57 -18.05 23.46
N ILE A 846 -1.46 -19.02 23.27
CA ILE A 846 -1.16 -20.46 23.32
C ILE A 846 -0.72 -20.90 21.93
N PHE A 847 0.48 -21.47 21.85
CA PHE A 847 1.03 -22.13 20.68
C PHE A 847 0.86 -23.64 20.84
N ALA A 848 0.00 -24.23 20.00
CA ALA A 848 -0.40 -25.63 20.10
C ALA A 848 0.01 -26.40 18.84
N ALA A 849 1.00 -27.29 18.97
CA ALA A 849 1.31 -28.26 17.93
C ALA A 849 0.63 -29.60 18.25
N PHE A 850 -0.36 -29.99 17.45
CA PHE A 850 -1.20 -31.18 17.69
C PHE A 850 -0.68 -32.43 16.99
N ASP A 851 -0.89 -33.59 17.62
CA ASP A 851 -0.70 -34.92 17.02
C ASP A 851 -2.06 -35.57 16.68
N GLY A 852 -2.09 -36.47 15.71
CA GLY A 852 -3.25 -37.26 15.35
C GLY A 852 -4.38 -36.47 14.67
N GLU A 853 -4.07 -35.40 13.94
CA GLU A 853 -5.03 -34.73 13.07
C GLU A 853 -5.55 -35.70 12.00
N GLU A 854 -4.61 -36.42 11.36
CA GLU A 854 -4.83 -37.37 10.26
C GLU A 854 -5.70 -38.58 10.68
N GLN A 855 -5.87 -38.76 12.00
CA GLN A 855 -6.69 -39.80 12.64
C GLN A 855 -8.04 -39.26 13.12
N GLY A 856 -8.46 -38.07 12.67
CA GLY A 856 -9.74 -37.46 13.02
C GLY A 856 -9.66 -36.45 14.16
N ARG A 857 -8.61 -35.61 14.16
CA ARG A 857 -8.41 -34.48 15.10
C ARG A 857 -8.28 -34.93 16.56
N VAL A 858 -7.60 -36.06 16.78
CA VAL A 858 -7.53 -36.68 18.11
C VAL A 858 -6.78 -35.78 19.10
N GLY A 859 -5.69 -35.15 18.68
CA GLY A 859 -4.90 -34.24 19.51
C GLY A 859 -5.66 -33.00 19.98
N SER A 860 -6.29 -32.25 19.06
CA SER A 860 -7.04 -31.04 19.42
C SER A 860 -8.27 -31.33 20.29
N LYS A 861 -8.97 -32.45 20.05
CA LYS A 861 -10.05 -32.93 20.92
C LYS A 861 -9.54 -33.29 22.32
N ALA A 862 -8.41 -33.99 22.41
CA ALA A 862 -7.81 -34.34 23.69
C ALA A 862 -7.35 -33.10 24.47
N PHE A 863 -6.78 -32.10 23.79
CA PHE A 863 -6.44 -30.82 24.39
C PHE A 863 -7.65 -30.12 24.99
N LEU A 864 -8.74 -29.94 24.21
CA LEU A 864 -9.95 -29.27 24.69
C LEU A 864 -10.68 -30.01 25.82
N ALA A 865 -10.53 -31.33 25.88
CA ALA A 865 -11.03 -32.15 26.98
C ALA A 865 -10.17 -32.04 28.26
N ALA A 866 -8.86 -31.83 28.11
CA ALA A 866 -7.90 -31.79 29.21
C ALA A 866 -7.69 -30.38 29.81
N VAL A 867 -7.88 -29.31 29.02
CA VAL A 867 -7.76 -27.93 29.50
C VAL A 867 -8.84 -27.64 30.56
N PRO A 868 -8.48 -27.03 31.71
CA PRO A 868 -9.45 -26.65 32.73
C PRO A 868 -10.57 -25.76 32.17
N ALA A 869 -11.81 -25.96 32.64
CA ALA A 869 -12.97 -25.21 32.14
C ALA A 869 -12.77 -23.69 32.24
N GLU A 870 -12.18 -23.22 33.34
CA GLU A 870 -11.83 -21.82 33.58
C GLU A 870 -10.85 -21.22 32.56
N VAL A 871 -9.92 -22.03 32.04
CA VAL A 871 -9.00 -21.62 30.98
C VAL A 871 -9.73 -21.65 29.64
N ARG A 872 -10.49 -22.72 29.38
CA ARG A 872 -11.24 -22.91 28.13
C ARG A 872 -12.24 -21.78 27.88
N GLU A 873 -12.95 -21.33 28.92
CA GLU A 873 -13.91 -20.22 28.85
C GLU A 873 -13.25 -18.85 28.60
N ARG A 874 -11.93 -18.74 28.84
CA ARG A 874 -11.13 -17.53 28.58
C ARG A 874 -10.36 -17.60 27.27
N ILE A 875 -10.63 -18.58 26.42
CA ILE A 875 -10.10 -18.62 25.06
C ILE A 875 -11.00 -17.75 24.17
N ASN A 876 -10.45 -16.64 23.67
CA ASN A 876 -11.14 -15.71 22.78
C ASN A 876 -11.44 -16.37 21.41
N ALA A 877 -10.42 -16.95 20.80
CA ALA A 877 -10.52 -17.59 19.49
C ALA A 877 -9.37 -18.58 19.26
N ALA A 878 -9.47 -19.37 18.18
CA ALA A 878 -8.38 -20.20 17.68
C ALA A 878 -8.11 -19.99 16.17
N ILE A 879 -6.85 -19.94 15.79
CA ILE A 879 -6.39 -19.84 14.39
C ILE A 879 -5.52 -21.05 14.09
N ASN A 880 -5.96 -21.88 13.15
CA ASN A 880 -5.26 -23.08 12.72
C ASN A 880 -4.52 -22.86 11.39
N PHE A 881 -3.29 -23.36 11.27
CA PHE A 881 -2.48 -23.32 10.06
C PHE A 881 -2.30 -24.73 9.51
N ASP A 882 -2.83 -24.96 8.32
CA ASP A 882 -2.78 -26.26 7.66
C ASP A 882 -2.63 -26.04 6.15
N THR A 883 -1.61 -26.68 5.57
CA THR A 883 -1.28 -26.58 4.14
C THR A 883 -1.16 -25.13 3.68
N VAL A 884 -0.23 -24.42 4.32
CA VAL A 884 0.05 -22.99 4.13
C VAL A 884 1.34 -22.75 3.31
N GLY A 885 1.92 -23.78 2.70
CA GLY A 885 3.22 -23.72 2.04
C GLY A 885 3.18 -23.30 0.57
N ARG A 886 2.01 -23.22 -0.08
CA ARG A 886 1.90 -23.16 -1.55
C ARG A 886 1.00 -22.05 -2.10
N LEU A 887 1.00 -20.89 -1.45
CA LEU A 887 0.14 -19.76 -1.83
C LEU A 887 0.36 -19.26 -3.27
N GLY A 888 1.60 -19.10 -3.72
CA GLY A 888 1.91 -18.56 -5.05
C GLY A 888 1.29 -17.17 -5.27
N THR A 889 0.58 -17.00 -6.38
CA THR A 889 -0.24 -15.81 -6.66
C THR A 889 -1.69 -15.96 -6.23
N GLY A 890 -2.02 -17.04 -5.50
CA GLY A 890 -3.36 -17.34 -5.02
C GLY A 890 -3.80 -16.47 -3.84
N LYS A 891 -4.97 -16.80 -3.31
CA LYS A 891 -5.57 -16.16 -2.14
C LYS A 891 -5.48 -17.09 -0.93
N ILE A 892 -5.35 -16.52 0.26
CA ILE A 892 -5.51 -17.31 1.48
C ILE A 892 -6.98 -17.71 1.61
N LEU A 893 -7.26 -19.00 1.61
CA LEU A 893 -8.61 -19.52 1.87
C LEU A 893 -8.81 -19.62 3.37
N ILE A 894 -9.93 -19.07 3.85
CA ILE A 894 -10.30 -19.06 5.26
C ILE A 894 -11.51 -19.95 5.47
N LEU A 895 -11.31 -21.08 6.14
CA LEU A 895 -12.37 -22.03 6.51
C LEU A 895 -12.82 -21.75 7.96
N GLY A 896 -14.08 -22.08 8.29
CA GLY A 896 -14.64 -21.88 9.63
C GLY A 896 -15.05 -20.42 9.94
N SER A 897 -15.03 -19.53 8.94
CA SER A 897 -15.37 -18.10 9.10
C SER A 897 -16.81 -17.85 9.59
N ALA A 898 -17.71 -18.83 9.47
CA ALA A 898 -19.07 -18.77 10.01
C ALA A 898 -19.13 -18.86 11.55
N SER A 899 -18.03 -19.22 12.23
CA SER A 899 -17.97 -19.36 13.69
C SER A 899 -18.15 -18.03 14.46
N SER A 900 -18.01 -16.88 13.79
CA SER A 900 -18.29 -15.54 14.30
C SER A 900 -18.62 -14.58 13.17
N ASP A 901 -19.56 -13.66 13.40
CA ASP A 901 -19.92 -12.57 12.49
C ASP A 901 -18.82 -11.51 12.35
N LYS A 902 -17.87 -11.46 13.30
CA LYS A 902 -16.75 -10.51 13.30
C LYS A 902 -15.63 -10.85 12.33
N TRP A 903 -15.48 -12.12 11.95
CA TRP A 903 -14.37 -12.59 11.11
C TRP A 903 -14.22 -11.80 9.81
N ALA A 904 -15.33 -11.53 9.11
CA ALA A 904 -15.30 -10.79 7.86
C ALA A 904 -14.71 -9.36 8.00
N HIS A 905 -14.91 -8.71 9.15
CA HIS A 905 -14.36 -7.40 9.42
C HIS A 905 -12.85 -7.47 9.71
N ILE A 906 -12.43 -8.47 10.48
CA ILE A 906 -11.04 -8.70 10.87
C ILE A 906 -10.18 -8.99 9.63
N PHE A 907 -10.60 -9.93 8.79
CA PHE A 907 -9.87 -10.28 7.57
C PHE A 907 -9.83 -9.12 6.56
N ARG A 908 -10.88 -8.29 6.50
CA ARG A 908 -10.86 -7.07 5.67
C ARG A 908 -9.80 -6.08 6.15
N GLY A 909 -9.69 -5.89 7.46
CA GLY A 909 -8.63 -5.07 8.05
C GLY A 909 -7.25 -5.62 7.71
N ALA A 910 -7.00 -6.90 8.00
CA ALA A 910 -5.71 -7.55 7.74
C ALA A 910 -5.32 -7.53 6.26
N GLY A 911 -6.26 -7.81 5.35
CA GLY A 911 -6.00 -7.81 3.90
C GLY A 911 -5.72 -6.41 3.36
N PHE A 912 -6.36 -5.39 3.94
CA PHE A 912 -6.07 -4.01 3.60
C PHE A 912 -4.68 -3.56 4.10
N VAL A 913 -4.29 -3.93 5.32
CA VAL A 913 -3.01 -3.58 5.91
C VAL A 913 -1.85 -4.29 5.21
N THR A 914 -1.96 -5.59 4.98
CA THR A 914 -0.89 -6.40 4.37
C THR A 914 -0.88 -6.32 2.84
N GLY A 915 -2.01 -6.01 2.20
CA GLY A 915 -2.18 -6.17 0.76
C GLY A 915 -2.36 -7.63 0.34
N THR A 916 -2.64 -8.53 1.29
CA THR A 916 -2.87 -9.95 1.03
C THR A 916 -4.31 -10.19 0.59
N GLU A 917 -4.45 -10.90 -0.52
CA GLU A 917 -5.75 -11.37 -0.98
C GLU A 917 -6.16 -12.61 -0.19
N TYR A 918 -7.43 -12.67 0.16
CA TYR A 918 -8.03 -13.76 0.92
C TYR A 918 -9.45 -14.03 0.42
N GLU A 919 -9.97 -15.20 0.76
CA GLU A 919 -11.33 -15.59 0.43
C GLU A 919 -11.96 -16.37 1.58
N LEU A 920 -13.20 -16.03 1.93
CA LEU A 920 -13.94 -16.71 3.00
C LEU A 920 -14.72 -17.87 2.39
N VAL A 921 -14.34 -19.10 2.74
CA VAL A 921 -15.02 -20.31 2.30
C VAL A 921 -16.29 -20.47 3.14
N LYS A 922 -17.45 -20.50 2.47
CA LYS A 922 -18.77 -20.58 3.11
C LYS A 922 -19.29 -22.00 3.31
N GLU A 923 -18.70 -22.98 2.62
CA GLU A 923 -19.11 -24.37 2.72
C GLU A 923 -18.63 -24.98 4.04
N ASP A 924 -19.52 -25.72 4.72
CA ASP A 924 -19.20 -26.53 5.90
C ASP A 924 -18.51 -27.82 5.45
N LEU A 925 -17.18 -27.74 5.30
CA LEU A 925 -16.32 -28.84 4.91
C LEU A 925 -15.82 -29.60 6.15
N ASP A 926 -15.70 -30.93 6.03
CA ASP A 926 -15.06 -31.77 7.05
C ASP A 926 -13.61 -31.29 7.22
N SER A 927 -13.31 -30.69 8.37
CA SER A 927 -12.25 -29.69 8.57
C SER A 927 -11.14 -30.18 9.50
N SER A 928 -10.02 -29.42 9.53
CA SER A 928 -8.84 -29.61 10.39
C SER A 928 -9.08 -29.19 11.84
N ASP A 929 -8.02 -29.04 12.65
CA ASP A 929 -8.07 -28.83 14.10
C ASP A 929 -8.98 -27.67 14.58
N GLN A 930 -9.20 -26.62 13.76
CA GLN A 930 -10.13 -25.53 14.09
C GLN A 930 -11.54 -26.04 14.37
N ALA A 931 -11.97 -27.12 13.71
CA ALA A 931 -13.30 -27.68 13.88
C ALA A 931 -13.53 -28.17 15.31
N SER A 932 -12.50 -28.70 15.97
CA SER A 932 -12.58 -29.12 17.37
C SER A 932 -12.89 -27.92 18.30
N PHE A 933 -12.35 -26.74 18.01
CA PHE A 933 -12.65 -25.51 18.75
C PHE A 933 -14.08 -25.01 18.50
N ILE A 934 -14.54 -25.05 17.23
CA ILE A 934 -15.91 -24.69 16.85
C ILE A 934 -16.92 -25.64 17.53
N GLU A 935 -16.64 -26.93 17.57
CA GLU A 935 -17.45 -27.93 18.30
C GLU A 935 -17.51 -27.60 19.81
N ALA A 936 -16.41 -27.09 20.39
CA ALA A 936 -16.26 -26.87 21.82
C ALA A 936 -16.80 -25.55 22.38
N GLY A 937 -17.24 -24.59 21.56
CA GLY A 937 -17.67 -23.28 22.08
C GLY A 937 -16.90 -22.09 21.50
N ILE A 938 -15.76 -22.32 20.87
CA ILE A 938 -14.75 -21.28 20.64
C ILE A 938 -14.76 -20.87 19.16
N PRO A 939 -14.89 -19.57 18.82
CA PRO A 939 -14.73 -19.10 17.45
C PRO A 939 -13.36 -19.49 16.89
N ALA A 940 -13.34 -20.14 15.72
CA ALA A 940 -12.09 -20.59 15.13
C ALA A 940 -12.11 -20.60 13.61
N VAL A 941 -10.91 -20.48 13.03
CA VAL A 941 -10.69 -20.46 11.58
C VAL A 941 -9.45 -21.27 11.22
N GLN A 942 -9.39 -21.73 9.96
CA GLN A 942 -8.20 -22.33 9.36
C GLN A 942 -7.72 -21.47 8.19
N PHE A 943 -6.40 -21.29 8.12
CA PHE A 943 -5.73 -20.77 6.94
C PHE A 943 -5.33 -21.93 6.06
N PHE A 944 -5.62 -21.80 4.76
CA PHE A 944 -5.33 -22.80 3.76
C PHE A 944 -4.85 -22.12 2.47
N SER A 945 -3.73 -22.56 1.90
CA SER A 945 -3.22 -22.01 0.62
C SER A 945 -3.95 -22.54 -0.60
N GLY A 946 -4.89 -23.47 -0.42
CA GLY A 946 -5.62 -24.12 -1.50
C GLY A 946 -5.07 -25.51 -1.80
N PRO A 947 -5.87 -26.36 -2.46
CA PRO A 947 -5.49 -27.73 -2.73
C PRO A 947 -4.45 -27.80 -3.84
N ASN A 948 -3.69 -28.88 -3.85
CA ASN A 948 -2.69 -29.12 -4.87
C ASN A 948 -2.59 -30.61 -5.20
N ALA A 949 -2.03 -30.94 -6.36
CA ALA A 949 -1.91 -32.32 -6.84
C ALA A 949 -0.94 -33.19 -6.02
N ASP A 950 -0.11 -32.60 -5.13
CA ASP A 950 0.86 -33.31 -4.28
C ASP A 950 0.31 -33.70 -2.90
N TYR A 951 -0.90 -33.26 -2.56
CA TYR A 951 -1.53 -33.52 -1.26
C TYR A 951 -1.58 -35.01 -0.91
N HIS A 952 -1.10 -35.37 0.29
CA HIS A 952 -1.00 -36.76 0.77
C HIS A 952 -0.11 -37.69 -0.10
N LYS A 953 0.88 -37.14 -0.84
CA LYS A 953 1.76 -37.93 -1.73
C LYS A 953 3.23 -37.82 -1.35
N PRO A 954 4.07 -38.80 -1.75
CA PRO A 954 5.53 -38.71 -1.61
C PRO A 954 6.16 -37.51 -2.32
N SER A 955 5.43 -36.91 -3.27
CA SER A 955 5.84 -35.73 -4.02
C SER A 955 5.59 -34.40 -3.28
N ASP A 956 5.02 -34.42 -2.07
CA ASP A 956 4.95 -33.25 -1.20
C ASP A 956 6.31 -32.97 -0.55
N THR A 957 7.18 -32.28 -1.30
CA THR A 957 8.60 -32.10 -0.97
C THR A 957 8.97 -30.62 -0.73
N PRO A 958 9.99 -30.34 0.13
CA PRO A 958 10.34 -28.97 0.51
C PRO A 958 10.74 -28.02 -0.62
N ASP A 959 11.20 -28.53 -1.77
CA ASP A 959 11.58 -27.74 -2.95
C ASP A 959 10.39 -27.08 -3.66
N LYS A 960 9.16 -27.55 -3.38
CA LYS A 960 7.93 -27.01 -3.97
C LYS A 960 7.25 -25.93 -3.11
N ILE A 961 7.81 -25.62 -1.95
CA ILE A 961 7.26 -24.65 -1.02
C ILE A 961 7.56 -23.23 -1.49
N ASP A 962 6.52 -22.40 -1.50
CA ASP A 962 6.61 -20.97 -1.71
C ASP A 962 6.97 -20.25 -0.40
N GLY A 963 8.27 -20.09 -0.16
CA GLY A 963 8.78 -19.37 1.01
C GLY A 963 8.28 -17.93 1.13
N ARG A 964 7.98 -17.27 0.00
CA ARG A 964 7.46 -15.88 0.00
C ARG A 964 5.98 -15.86 0.36
N GLY A 965 5.22 -16.81 -0.19
CA GLY A 965 3.83 -17.05 0.18
C GLY A 965 3.65 -17.36 1.67
N LEU A 966 4.60 -18.10 2.26
CA LEU A 966 4.65 -18.36 3.69
C LEU A 966 4.90 -17.09 4.52
N VAL A 967 5.87 -16.25 4.14
CA VAL A 967 6.10 -14.97 4.82
C VAL A 967 4.86 -14.07 4.74
N LYS A 968 4.20 -14.01 3.58
CA LYS A 968 2.97 -13.25 3.38
C LYS A 968 1.81 -13.76 4.25
N GLN A 969 1.69 -15.08 4.43
CA GLN A 969 0.74 -15.68 5.36
C GLN A 969 1.08 -15.37 6.82
N GLY A 970 2.37 -15.35 7.18
CA GLY A 970 2.82 -14.90 8.50
C GLY A 970 2.43 -13.45 8.80
N GLU A 971 2.66 -12.53 7.86
CA GLU A 971 2.25 -11.13 8.00
C GLU A 971 0.73 -10.99 8.16
N PHE A 972 -0.04 -11.75 7.38
CA PHE A 972 -1.50 -11.77 7.50
C PHE A 972 -1.97 -12.33 8.84
N ALA A 973 -1.40 -13.47 9.28
CA ALA A 973 -1.70 -14.09 10.56
C ALA A 973 -1.35 -13.19 11.75
N ALA A 974 -0.22 -12.46 11.68
CA ALA A 974 0.22 -11.55 12.72
C ALA A 974 -0.74 -10.36 12.89
N GLU A 975 -1.21 -9.73 11.82
CA GLU A 975 -2.19 -8.64 11.91
C GLU A 975 -3.50 -9.07 12.58
N ILE A 976 -3.94 -10.31 12.31
CA ILE A 976 -5.14 -10.90 12.92
C ILE A 976 -4.88 -11.23 14.38
N THR A 977 -3.72 -11.82 14.66
CA THR A 977 -3.27 -12.18 16.01
C THR A 977 -3.15 -10.93 16.87
N ASP A 978 -2.52 -9.87 16.38
CA ASP A 978 -2.40 -8.59 17.07
C ASP A 978 -3.77 -8.00 17.39
N TYR A 979 -4.72 -8.01 16.45
CA TYR A 979 -6.07 -7.53 16.72
C TYR A 979 -6.76 -8.34 17.83
N LEU A 980 -6.68 -9.67 17.79
CA LEU A 980 -7.38 -10.56 18.73
C LEU A 980 -6.71 -10.66 20.10
N ALA A 981 -5.37 -10.59 20.14
CA ALA A 981 -4.56 -10.71 21.33
C ALA A 981 -4.28 -9.36 22.01
N ASP A 982 -4.63 -8.23 21.40
CA ASP A 982 -4.54 -6.92 22.05
C ASP A 982 -5.80 -6.62 22.88
N GLU A 983 -6.42 -5.44 22.74
CA GLU A 983 -7.54 -5.02 23.60
C GLU A 983 -8.94 -5.27 23.02
N SER A 984 -9.08 -5.99 21.90
CA SER A 984 -10.39 -6.29 21.30
C SER A 984 -11.34 -7.01 22.26
N ASP A 985 -12.64 -6.87 22.05
CA ASP A 985 -13.64 -7.68 22.77
C ASP A 985 -13.52 -9.16 22.36
N PHE A 986 -14.04 -10.05 23.22
CA PHE A 986 -14.14 -11.46 22.88
C PHE A 986 -15.03 -11.66 21.66
N LEU A 987 -14.61 -12.54 20.75
CA LEU A 987 -15.43 -12.90 19.61
C LEU A 987 -16.68 -13.62 20.09
N THR A 988 -17.83 -13.13 19.63
CA THR A 988 -19.11 -13.74 19.92
C THR A 988 -19.51 -14.71 18.81
N ARG A 989 -20.17 -15.78 19.21
CA ARG A 989 -20.90 -16.63 18.27
C ARG A 989 -22.11 -15.88 17.70
N PRO A 990 -22.52 -16.16 16.45
CA PRO A 990 -23.79 -15.67 15.94
C PRO A 990 -24.94 -16.18 16.81
N SER A 991 -25.83 -15.28 17.24
CA SER A 991 -27.01 -15.64 18.03
C SER A 991 -27.98 -16.51 17.22
N GLY A 992 -28.34 -17.69 17.73
CA GLY A 992 -29.38 -18.56 17.14
C GLY A 992 -28.89 -19.81 16.41
N LEU A 993 -27.59 -20.13 16.42
CA LEU A 993 -27.11 -21.43 15.92
C LEU A 993 -27.34 -22.53 16.97
N PRO A 994 -28.02 -23.65 16.63
CA PRO A 994 -28.10 -24.79 17.53
C PRO A 994 -26.69 -25.31 17.85
N ALA A 995 -26.52 -25.88 19.05
CA ALA A 995 -25.30 -26.62 19.39
C ALA A 995 -24.98 -27.61 18.26
N ALA A 996 -23.71 -27.69 17.87
CA ALA A 996 -23.28 -28.61 16.81
C ALA A 996 -23.83 -30.01 17.10
N PRO A 997 -24.46 -30.69 16.12
CA PRO A 997 -24.94 -32.04 16.33
C PRO A 997 -23.76 -32.94 16.77
N PRO A 998 -23.99 -33.89 17.69
CA PRO A 998 -22.92 -34.76 18.17
C PRO A 998 -22.27 -35.49 16.99
N ALA A 999 -20.95 -35.66 17.06
CA ALA A 999 -20.15 -36.31 16.04
C ALA A 999 -20.84 -37.57 15.50
N GLY A 1000 -21.20 -37.54 14.21
CA GLY A 1000 -21.62 -38.75 13.51
C GLY A 1000 -20.49 -39.79 13.62
N GLY A 1001 -20.87 -41.07 13.79
CA GLY A 1001 -19.92 -42.17 13.95
C GLY A 1001 -18.85 -42.24 12.85
N PRO A 1002 -17.79 -43.05 13.04
CA PRO A 1002 -16.62 -43.08 12.17
C PRO A 1002 -17.04 -43.24 10.71
N THR A 1003 -16.81 -42.19 9.91
CA THR A 1003 -17.10 -42.22 8.48
C THR A 1003 -16.02 -43.08 7.82
N PRO A 1004 -16.37 -44.07 6.97
CA PRO A 1004 -15.36 -44.93 6.35
C PRO A 1004 -14.38 -44.08 5.51
N PRO A 1005 -13.07 -44.39 5.56
CA PRO A 1005 -12.06 -43.65 4.80
C PRO A 1005 -12.31 -43.83 3.30
N ARG A 1006 -12.15 -42.75 2.54
CA ARG A 1006 -12.23 -42.78 1.07
C ARG A 1006 -11.05 -43.60 0.53
N LYS A 1007 -11.34 -44.71 -0.13
CA LYS A 1007 -10.35 -45.63 -0.72
C LYS A 1007 -10.03 -45.34 -2.18
N ALA A 1008 -10.97 -44.73 -2.91
CA ALA A 1008 -10.90 -44.49 -4.34
C ALA A 1008 -10.64 -43.01 -4.67
N SER A 1009 -9.93 -42.75 -5.77
CA SER A 1009 -9.63 -41.41 -6.27
C SER A 1009 -9.93 -41.26 -7.75
N THR A 1010 -10.43 -40.08 -8.11
CA THR A 1010 -10.67 -39.63 -9.47
C THR A 1010 -9.52 -38.77 -10.01
N GLY A 1011 -8.66 -38.26 -9.12
CA GLY A 1011 -7.64 -37.24 -9.44
C GLY A 1011 -8.14 -35.80 -9.48
N LEU A 1012 -9.37 -35.55 -9.03
CA LEU A 1012 -9.93 -34.21 -8.93
C LEU A 1012 -9.19 -33.40 -7.88
N VAL A 1013 -8.70 -32.21 -8.26
CA VAL A 1013 -8.33 -31.14 -7.33
C VAL A 1013 -9.46 -30.10 -7.37
N PRO A 1014 -10.34 -30.03 -6.36
CA PRO A 1014 -11.55 -29.21 -6.42
C PRO A 1014 -11.24 -27.73 -6.21
N ASP A 1015 -12.05 -26.85 -6.79
CA ASP A 1015 -12.00 -25.42 -6.54
C ASP A 1015 -12.93 -25.03 -5.39
N PHE A 1016 -12.35 -24.85 -4.20
CA PHE A 1016 -13.05 -24.47 -2.96
C PHE A 1016 -13.67 -23.05 -2.99
N SER A 1017 -13.32 -22.22 -3.98
CA SER A 1017 -13.91 -20.88 -4.18
C SER A 1017 -15.18 -20.91 -5.02
N PHE A 1018 -15.48 -22.04 -5.66
CA PHE A 1018 -16.66 -22.16 -6.52
C PHE A 1018 -17.94 -22.12 -5.69
N GLN A 1019 -18.96 -21.40 -6.18
CA GLN A 1019 -20.26 -21.23 -5.50
C GLN A 1019 -21.44 -21.66 -6.40
N GLY A 1020 -21.15 -22.34 -7.52
CA GLY A 1020 -22.16 -22.86 -8.43
C GLY A 1020 -22.55 -24.29 -8.09
N ARG A 1021 -23.60 -24.81 -8.74
CA ARG A 1021 -24.00 -26.22 -8.61
C ARG A 1021 -22.93 -27.11 -9.23
N GLY A 1022 -22.49 -28.14 -8.50
CA GLY A 1022 -21.45 -29.06 -8.96
C GLY A 1022 -20.09 -28.83 -8.28
N VAL A 1023 -19.10 -29.64 -8.65
CA VAL A 1023 -17.72 -29.49 -8.18
C VAL A 1023 -16.83 -29.07 -9.33
N ARG A 1024 -16.38 -27.81 -9.32
CA ARG A 1024 -15.44 -27.29 -10.32
C ARG A 1024 -14.04 -27.85 -10.09
N ALA A 1025 -13.40 -28.33 -11.15
CA ALA A 1025 -12.00 -28.73 -11.13
C ALA A 1025 -11.11 -27.48 -11.14
N LEU A 1026 -10.36 -27.25 -10.06
CA LEU A 1026 -9.26 -26.28 -10.08
C LEU A 1026 -8.11 -26.80 -10.93
N GLU A 1027 -7.77 -28.08 -10.71
CA GLU A 1027 -6.75 -28.82 -11.44
C GLU A 1027 -7.21 -30.29 -11.58
N ILE A 1028 -6.68 -30.97 -12.59
CA ILE A 1028 -6.83 -32.42 -12.74
C ILE A 1028 -5.43 -33.02 -12.59
N SER A 1029 -5.28 -33.96 -11.65
CA SER A 1029 -3.97 -34.60 -11.40
C SER A 1029 -3.46 -35.31 -12.65
N PRO A 1030 -2.18 -35.13 -13.03
CA PRO A 1030 -1.59 -35.88 -14.14
C PRO A 1030 -1.64 -37.39 -13.91
N GLY A 1031 -1.91 -38.15 -14.97
CA GLY A 1031 -2.06 -39.60 -14.97
C GLY A 1031 -3.32 -40.12 -14.25
N SER A 1032 -4.28 -39.24 -13.94
CA SER A 1032 -5.47 -39.61 -13.16
C SER A 1032 -6.64 -40.10 -14.02
N PRO A 1033 -7.64 -40.79 -13.40
CA PRO A 1033 -8.84 -41.21 -14.11
C PRO A 1033 -9.56 -40.07 -14.83
N LEU A 1034 -9.66 -38.88 -14.22
CA LEU A 1034 -10.31 -37.72 -14.86
C LEU A 1034 -9.50 -37.15 -16.03
N GLU A 1035 -8.16 -37.17 -15.97
CA GLU A 1035 -7.33 -36.75 -17.11
C GLU A 1035 -7.50 -37.72 -18.28
N ALA A 1036 -7.50 -39.03 -18.00
CA ALA A 1036 -7.72 -40.08 -19.00
C ALA A 1036 -9.10 -39.97 -19.67
N ALA A 1037 -10.10 -39.48 -18.93
CA ALA A 1037 -11.44 -39.17 -19.44
C ALA A 1037 -11.54 -37.80 -20.14
N GLY A 1038 -10.45 -37.05 -20.24
CA GLY A 1038 -10.35 -35.79 -20.98
C GLY A 1038 -10.92 -34.57 -20.24
N LEU A 1039 -11.14 -34.64 -18.93
CA LEU A 1039 -11.50 -33.47 -18.13
C LEU A 1039 -10.29 -32.55 -17.97
N LYS A 1040 -10.56 -31.25 -17.94
CA LYS A 1040 -9.55 -30.18 -17.77
C LYS A 1040 -9.93 -29.25 -16.63
N ALA A 1041 -8.95 -28.46 -16.18
CA ALA A 1041 -9.19 -27.37 -15.24
C ALA A 1041 -10.32 -26.44 -15.74
N GLY A 1042 -11.23 -26.07 -14.85
CA GLY A 1042 -12.42 -25.27 -15.15
C GLY A 1042 -13.71 -26.07 -15.42
N ASP A 1043 -13.61 -27.37 -15.74
CA ASP A 1043 -14.78 -28.23 -15.90
C ASP A 1043 -15.53 -28.43 -14.56
N VAL A 1044 -16.86 -28.63 -14.60
CA VAL A 1044 -17.70 -28.77 -13.39
C VAL A 1044 -18.36 -30.13 -13.35
N ILE A 1045 -18.03 -30.98 -12.36
CA ILE A 1045 -18.66 -32.28 -12.17
C ILE A 1045 -20.06 -32.10 -11.59
N LEU A 1046 -21.06 -32.66 -12.27
CA LEU A 1046 -22.48 -32.56 -11.92
C LEU A 1046 -23.01 -33.88 -11.33
N LYS A 1047 -22.47 -35.02 -11.77
CA LYS A 1047 -22.87 -36.35 -11.29
C LYS A 1047 -21.70 -37.32 -11.22
N LEU A 1048 -21.75 -38.23 -10.24
CA LEU A 1048 -20.94 -39.44 -10.15
C LEU A 1048 -21.86 -40.66 -10.16
N ASP A 1049 -21.67 -41.56 -11.12
CA ASP A 1049 -22.45 -42.77 -11.33
C ASP A 1049 -23.97 -42.54 -11.33
N GLY A 1050 -24.41 -41.48 -12.03
CA GLY A 1050 -25.81 -41.06 -12.10
C GLY A 1050 -26.32 -40.26 -10.89
N ASN A 1051 -25.60 -40.24 -9.77
CA ASN A 1051 -25.98 -39.50 -8.57
C ASN A 1051 -25.50 -38.05 -8.63
N LEU A 1052 -26.37 -37.11 -8.27
CA LEU A 1052 -26.08 -35.67 -8.28
C LEU A 1052 -25.02 -35.32 -7.24
N THR A 1053 -24.00 -34.55 -7.68
CA THR A 1053 -22.97 -33.99 -6.82
C THR A 1053 -23.18 -32.49 -6.76
N GLU A 1054 -24.10 -32.03 -5.91
CA GLU A 1054 -24.48 -30.61 -5.87
C GLU A 1054 -23.38 -29.70 -5.31
N ASP A 1055 -22.53 -30.26 -4.45
CA ASP A 1055 -21.39 -29.62 -3.80
C ASP A 1055 -20.25 -30.64 -3.55
N LEU A 1056 -19.14 -30.17 -2.97
CA LEU A 1056 -17.97 -31.00 -2.69
C LEU A 1056 -18.27 -32.09 -1.62
N ARG A 1057 -19.21 -31.83 -0.71
CA ARG A 1057 -19.61 -32.78 0.33
C ARG A 1057 -20.36 -33.96 -0.28
N ALA A 1058 -21.32 -33.69 -1.15
CA ALA A 1058 -22.07 -34.70 -1.90
C ALA A 1058 -21.14 -35.52 -2.79
N TYR A 1059 -20.21 -34.87 -3.50
CA TYR A 1059 -19.18 -35.55 -4.29
C TYR A 1059 -18.33 -36.50 -3.44
N SER A 1060 -17.83 -36.03 -2.30
CA SER A 1060 -17.01 -36.83 -1.39
C SER A 1060 -17.79 -38.00 -0.78
N ALA A 1061 -19.05 -37.77 -0.37
CA ALA A 1061 -19.93 -38.81 0.15
C ALA A 1061 -20.22 -39.90 -0.88
N GLU A 1062 -20.43 -39.52 -2.14
CA GLU A 1062 -20.65 -40.47 -3.24
C GLU A 1062 -19.40 -41.30 -3.50
N LEU A 1063 -18.24 -40.64 -3.60
CA LEU A 1063 -16.99 -41.30 -3.93
C LEU A 1063 -16.51 -42.29 -2.84
N LYS A 1064 -16.90 -42.09 -1.58
CA LYS A 1064 -16.64 -43.03 -0.47
C LYS A 1064 -17.32 -44.40 -0.65
N LYS A 1065 -18.33 -44.51 -1.52
CA LYS A 1065 -19.05 -45.77 -1.79
C LYS A 1065 -18.28 -46.71 -2.73
N PHE A 1066 -17.29 -46.22 -3.46
CA PHE A 1066 -16.59 -46.96 -4.50
C PHE A 1066 -15.20 -47.45 -4.08
N SER A 1067 -14.71 -48.48 -4.79
CA SER A 1067 -13.38 -49.07 -4.58
C SER A 1067 -12.42 -48.77 -5.73
N PRO A 1068 -11.09 -48.78 -5.49
CA PRO A 1068 -10.10 -48.71 -6.57
C PRO A 1068 -10.31 -49.79 -7.63
N GLY A 1069 -10.12 -49.46 -8.91
CA GLY A 1069 -10.36 -50.33 -10.06
C GLY A 1069 -11.84 -50.43 -10.49
N GLN A 1070 -12.77 -49.83 -9.73
CA GLN A 1070 -14.18 -49.80 -10.10
C GLN A 1070 -14.41 -48.80 -11.24
N LYS A 1071 -15.17 -49.23 -12.26
CA LYS A 1071 -15.62 -48.36 -13.36
C LYS A 1071 -16.92 -47.67 -12.98
N ILE A 1072 -16.95 -46.34 -13.11
CA ILE A 1072 -18.13 -45.49 -12.86
C ILE A 1072 -18.32 -44.49 -13.99
N SER A 1073 -19.52 -43.93 -14.15
CA SER A 1073 -19.74 -42.81 -15.06
C SER A 1073 -19.54 -41.46 -14.36
N VAL A 1074 -19.06 -40.44 -15.07
CA VAL A 1074 -19.01 -39.04 -14.59
C VAL A 1074 -19.71 -38.14 -15.59
N THR A 1075 -20.62 -37.30 -15.11
CA THR A 1075 -21.26 -36.25 -15.92
C THR A 1075 -20.72 -34.89 -15.49
N TYR A 1076 -20.25 -34.10 -16.45
CA TYR A 1076 -19.57 -32.83 -16.19
C TYR A 1076 -19.89 -31.77 -17.26
N LEU A 1077 -19.81 -30.51 -16.87
CA LEU A 1077 -19.93 -29.36 -17.75
C LEU A 1077 -18.54 -28.93 -18.22
N SER A 1078 -18.34 -28.87 -19.54
CA SER A 1078 -17.08 -28.45 -20.16
C SER A 1078 -17.36 -27.52 -21.33
N ASP A 1079 -16.77 -26.31 -21.31
CA ASP A 1079 -17.01 -25.25 -22.28
C ASP A 1079 -18.52 -24.93 -22.50
N GLY A 1080 -19.32 -25.04 -21.42
CA GLY A 1080 -20.76 -24.76 -21.44
C GLY A 1080 -21.66 -25.91 -21.94
N ALA A 1081 -21.09 -27.07 -22.29
CA ALA A 1081 -21.84 -28.25 -22.71
C ALA A 1081 -21.69 -29.40 -21.69
N GLU A 1082 -22.79 -30.11 -21.42
CA GLU A 1082 -22.79 -31.31 -20.57
C GLU A 1082 -22.21 -32.50 -21.35
N LYS A 1083 -21.27 -33.21 -20.73
CA LYS A 1083 -20.59 -34.39 -21.27
C LYS A 1083 -20.64 -35.51 -20.23
N THR A 1084 -20.56 -36.76 -20.70
CA THR A 1084 -20.44 -37.94 -19.83
C THR A 1084 -19.27 -38.81 -20.29
N ALA A 1085 -18.47 -39.30 -19.35
CA ALA A 1085 -17.33 -40.18 -19.60
C ALA A 1085 -17.28 -41.31 -18.57
N ASP A 1086 -16.63 -42.42 -18.92
CA ASP A 1086 -16.37 -43.52 -18.00
C ASP A 1086 -15.01 -43.33 -17.29
N LEU A 1087 -14.97 -43.58 -15.99
CA LEU A 1087 -13.78 -43.51 -15.14
C LEU A 1087 -13.48 -44.88 -14.55
N GLU A 1088 -12.24 -45.33 -14.67
CA GLU A 1088 -11.72 -46.41 -13.81
C GLU A 1088 -11.03 -45.77 -12.61
N LEU A 1089 -11.58 -45.93 -11.40
CA LEU A 1089 -11.09 -45.23 -10.21
C LEU A 1089 -9.71 -45.71 -9.80
N ALA A 1090 -8.83 -44.78 -9.43
CA ALA A 1090 -7.50 -45.09 -8.88
C ALA A 1090 -7.56 -45.36 -7.37
N ALA A 1091 -6.52 -45.98 -6.83
CA ALA A 1091 -6.30 -45.99 -5.37
C ALA A 1091 -6.00 -44.57 -4.88
N ARG A 1092 -6.51 -44.21 -3.70
CA ARG A 1092 -6.23 -42.91 -3.07
C ARG A 1092 -4.79 -42.83 -2.58
#